data_AF-A0A7C1M6X4-F1
#
_entry.id   AF-A0A7C1M6X4-F1
#
_cell.length_a   1.000
_cell.length_b   1.000
_cell.length_c   1.000
_cell.angle_alpha   90.00
_cell.angle_beta   90.00
_cell.angle_gamma   90.00
#
_symmetry.space_group_name_H-M   'P 1'
#
loop_
_entity.id
_entity.type
_entity.pdbx_description
1 polymer ?
#
loop_
_entity_poly.entity_id
_entity_poly.type
_entity_poly.pdbx_seq_one_letter_code
_entity_poly.pdbx_strand_id
1 'polypeptide(L)'
;MMILLKCALIAVFIFSASPALKADGIVCLRGGGSDTTRFIRFLPGEEGLEAHTAFLSLSSEIPGIMPGLTVVGDFNGDGRSEISLFMKVPYEPNMNPDYTCSDIMVFRPGGKDLLPAGTWYSVIDTEFDFNYVDYAVTGDFNLDGKDDIAVFYNNPLDEEQAIYVFESGGKEFSQPKKYFGSLRSEFNFTHIKYALAGDFNNNGKPDIAVFYDYSGEDPSTPQRIFIFESGVNAFSLLPSFYSTTLQDLDFEHVKGAVTADYDTDGFSDIALFYSDPAAIDHQLYLFRGEVSSFSGPDTWYAGNNVTVDPAGLHYMVAGCFNEDMLPDLAVLYNNSVSGFGEILLYPGNDEAFSEHETVWSGPGSIFDDITAVMSGPFHRDEMIRATTWKDNHKGAVSFTFDDGAYGAFACGGACLDQAGLKGTFYIFTDTTQVYDAPLAGTPLIKSYRDKGFEIASHTRNHSNLGLLTGEGDIDYVRALLRQSKEELDERFDQNTLTLSIPFGSFQYETLGLIAETFLTARNSEYGYNLATPANFFALKSFPVLSTTSPATVLNRVAVAEDFGYYLPLMYHDIKDEYFDPESNLYAYKLDDFCVTVDSVLKRDIWVDTHENVYKYIMERNGLVVSIPDSSDEMFAFTADDGLPDSVFDIELTLQMMIPADWDEDWVTINNGIELTSLEVISSGDERYVFYNCLPGGSEITVYKGVYTGIEDDGGDISENTKIKVYPNPVGNEPLKIEADLPSEGEVDLVLYDMRGNCITHINLGRMPAYRLDYFLDTGILAPGLYILHVSTSGGRVKPVLFIKL
;
A
#
# COMPACT_ATOMS: atom_id res chain seq x y z
N MET A 1 21.22 24.05 -28.22
CA MET A 1 21.41 22.69 -27.66
C MET A 1 22.43 22.76 -26.53
N MET A 2 22.12 23.55 -25.49
CA MET A 2 22.98 23.78 -24.30
C MET A 2 22.19 24.50 -23.18
N ILE A 3 20.89 24.18 -23.02
CA ILE A 3 19.98 24.76 -22.00
C ILE A 3 19.00 23.68 -21.48
N LEU A 4 19.45 22.44 -21.27
CA LEU A 4 18.59 21.37 -20.70
C LEU A 4 19.29 20.52 -19.64
N LEU A 5 20.47 20.95 -19.15
CA LEU A 5 21.29 20.15 -18.23
C LEU A 5 21.56 20.87 -16.88
N LYS A 6 20.64 21.73 -16.42
CA LYS A 6 20.84 22.50 -15.18
C LYS A 6 19.72 22.42 -14.14
N CYS A 7 18.68 21.60 -14.33
CA CYS A 7 17.61 21.45 -13.34
C CYS A 7 17.55 20.07 -12.66
N ALA A 8 18.50 19.15 -12.91
CA ALA A 8 18.46 17.80 -12.34
C ALA A 8 19.65 17.44 -11.42
N LEU A 9 20.58 18.37 -11.17
CA LEU A 9 21.86 18.04 -10.52
C LEU A 9 22.11 18.69 -9.15
N ILE A 10 21.12 19.37 -8.55
CA ILE A 10 21.30 20.07 -7.27
C ILE A 10 20.50 19.45 -6.12
N ALA A 11 19.39 18.73 -6.38
CA ALA A 11 18.67 17.99 -5.34
C ALA A 11 19.42 16.72 -4.85
N VAL A 12 20.43 16.25 -5.60
CA VAL A 12 21.14 14.99 -5.29
C VAL A 12 22.18 15.16 -4.18
N PHE A 13 22.63 16.37 -3.86
CA PHE A 13 23.87 16.56 -3.07
C PHE A 13 23.71 16.93 -1.60
N ILE A 14 22.48 17.13 -1.11
CA ILE A 14 22.24 17.41 0.32
C ILE A 14 21.60 16.21 1.04
N PHE A 15 20.92 15.34 0.28
CA PHE A 15 20.46 14.03 0.76
C PHE A 15 21.41 12.90 0.35
N SER A 16 22.59 13.25 -0.16
CA SER A 16 23.67 12.28 -0.38
C SER A 16 24.41 11.97 0.93
N ALA A 17 23.79 11.17 1.80
CA ALA A 17 24.43 9.87 1.88
C ALA A 17 24.24 9.32 0.47
N SER A 18 25.31 9.07 -0.31
CA SER A 18 25.16 8.21 -1.49
C SER A 18 24.16 7.12 -1.13
N PRO A 19 23.25 6.67 -2.01
CA PRO A 19 22.64 5.38 -1.72
C PRO A 19 23.84 4.44 -1.67
N ALA A 20 24.34 4.14 -0.47
CA ALA A 20 24.81 2.79 -0.23
C ALA A 20 23.59 2.01 -0.69
N LEU A 21 23.70 1.39 -1.86
CA LEU A 21 22.70 0.44 -2.31
C LEU A 21 22.55 -0.50 -1.12
N LYS A 22 21.42 -0.39 -0.42
CA LYS A 22 21.17 -1.24 0.72
C LYS A 22 20.97 -2.63 0.14
N ALA A 23 21.61 -3.60 0.78
CA ALA A 23 21.45 -4.99 0.45
C ALA A 23 19.96 -5.37 0.33
N ASP A 24 19.68 -6.30 -0.58
CA ASP A 24 18.36 -6.88 -0.78
C ASP A 24 17.85 -7.52 0.51
N GLY A 25 16.53 -7.50 0.65
CA GLY A 25 15.85 -8.23 1.72
C GLY A 25 15.42 -9.61 1.24
N ILE A 26 15.07 -10.48 2.18
CA ILE A 26 14.41 -11.76 1.90
C ILE A 26 13.02 -11.72 2.52
N VAL A 27 12.00 -12.11 1.77
CA VAL A 27 10.63 -12.29 2.28
C VAL A 27 10.26 -13.75 2.22
N CYS A 28 9.74 -14.27 3.32
CA CYS A 28 9.19 -15.60 3.43
C CYS A 28 7.69 -15.52 3.67
N LEU A 29 6.91 -16.25 2.87
CA LEU A 29 5.52 -16.52 3.16
C LEU A 29 5.44 -17.75 4.05
N ARG A 30 4.83 -17.61 5.22
CA ARG A 30 4.51 -18.73 6.11
C ARG A 30 3.02 -19.06 6.03
N GLY A 31 2.71 -20.26 5.51
CA GLY A 31 1.36 -20.71 5.19
C GLY A 31 0.54 -21.26 6.38
N GLY A 32 -0.79 -21.27 6.19
CA GLY A 32 -1.89 -21.53 7.14
C GLY A 32 -1.96 -22.87 7.88
N GLY A 33 -0.89 -23.30 8.55
CA GLY A 33 -0.91 -24.38 9.56
C GLY A 33 -1.26 -23.89 10.98
N SER A 34 -0.97 -22.61 11.26
CA SER A 34 -1.51 -21.85 12.39
C SER A 34 -2.70 -21.03 11.90
N ASP A 35 -3.65 -20.63 12.74
CA ASP A 35 -4.85 -19.83 12.36
C ASP A 35 -4.54 -18.48 11.65
N THR A 36 -3.26 -18.17 11.43
CA THR A 36 -2.73 -16.96 10.81
C THR A 36 -1.78 -17.25 9.65
N THR A 37 -1.85 -16.40 8.63
CA THR A 37 -0.88 -16.27 7.53
C THR A 37 0.05 -15.09 7.82
N ARG A 38 1.35 -15.24 7.54
CA ARG A 38 2.35 -14.19 7.82
C ARG A 38 3.37 -14.05 6.70
N PHE A 39 3.76 -12.81 6.42
CA PHE A 39 5.02 -12.54 5.74
C PHE A 39 6.09 -12.20 6.77
N ILE A 40 7.23 -12.90 6.70
CA ILE A 40 8.41 -12.63 7.50
C ILE A 40 9.44 -12.00 6.58
N ARG A 41 9.92 -10.82 6.94
CA ARG A 41 11.00 -10.14 6.23
C ARG A 41 12.30 -10.27 7.00
N PHE A 42 13.37 -10.59 6.29
CA PHE A 42 14.74 -10.58 6.76
C PHE A 42 15.42 -9.38 6.11
N LEU A 43 15.77 -8.39 6.93
CA LEU A 43 16.27 -7.08 6.53
C LEU A 43 17.73 -6.93 7.00
N PRO A 44 18.63 -6.28 6.24
CA PRO A 44 19.98 -5.99 6.74
C PRO A 44 19.96 -5.17 8.04
N GLY A 45 20.71 -5.62 9.04
CA GLY A 45 20.98 -4.98 10.33
C GLY A 45 22.49 -4.95 10.65
N GLU A 46 22.88 -4.52 11.85
CA GLU A 46 24.30 -4.30 12.20
C GLU A 46 25.14 -5.59 12.23
N GLU A 47 24.54 -6.74 12.61
CA GLU A 47 25.22 -8.03 12.80
C GLU A 47 24.77 -9.12 11.81
N GLY A 48 24.09 -8.76 10.71
CA GLY A 48 23.52 -9.69 9.73
C GLY A 48 22.08 -9.33 9.39
N LEU A 49 21.26 -10.31 9.03
CA LEU A 49 19.84 -10.10 8.77
C LEU A 49 19.02 -10.12 10.08
N GLU A 50 18.01 -9.25 10.16
CA GLU A 50 17.03 -9.22 11.24
C GLU A 50 15.66 -9.65 10.74
N ALA A 51 14.97 -10.50 11.50
CA ALA A 51 13.66 -11.03 11.15
C ALA A 51 12.52 -10.19 11.74
N HIS A 52 11.57 -9.78 10.90
CA HIS A 52 10.40 -9.00 11.27
C HIS A 52 9.13 -9.63 10.69
N THR A 53 8.03 -9.63 11.46
CA THR A 53 6.71 -9.95 10.89
C THR A 53 6.23 -8.71 10.13
N ALA A 54 6.32 -8.74 8.81
CA ALA A 54 5.98 -7.61 7.95
C ALA A 54 4.48 -7.54 7.64
N PHE A 55 3.78 -8.67 7.79
CA PHE A 55 2.33 -8.74 7.60
C PHE A 55 1.77 -9.92 8.39
N LEU A 56 0.57 -9.74 8.96
CA LEU A 56 -0.14 -10.74 9.74
C LEU A 56 -1.62 -10.67 9.40
N SER A 57 -2.21 -11.82 9.05
CA SER A 57 -3.65 -11.96 8.83
C SER A 57 -4.15 -13.28 9.39
N LEU A 58 -5.42 -13.36 9.76
CA LEU A 58 -6.11 -14.63 9.87
C LEU A 58 -6.09 -15.34 8.50
N SER A 59 -5.88 -16.65 8.50
CA SER A 59 -5.86 -17.44 7.26
C SER A 59 -7.24 -17.51 6.59
N SER A 60 -8.33 -17.26 7.33
CA SER A 60 -9.70 -17.17 6.77
C SER A 60 -9.92 -15.92 5.90
N GLU A 61 -9.13 -14.87 6.11
CA GLU A 61 -9.26 -13.61 5.36
C GLU A 61 -8.32 -13.53 4.16
N ILE A 62 -7.39 -14.48 4.03
CA ILE A 62 -6.54 -14.70 2.85
C ILE A 62 -6.52 -16.21 2.54
N PRO A 63 -7.67 -16.77 2.10
CA PRO A 63 -7.81 -18.20 1.87
C PRO A 63 -7.16 -18.64 0.55
N GLY A 64 -6.90 -19.95 0.44
CA GLY A 64 -6.58 -20.58 -0.85
C GLY A 64 -5.29 -20.14 -1.51
N ILE A 65 -4.31 -19.66 -0.72
CA ILE A 65 -2.99 -19.25 -1.22
C ILE A 65 -2.33 -20.41 -2.00
N MET A 66 -1.79 -20.09 -3.17
CA MET A 66 -1.03 -20.97 -4.04
C MET A 66 0.45 -20.57 -4.00
N PRO A 67 1.20 -21.00 -2.97
CA PRO A 67 2.50 -20.43 -2.66
C PRO A 67 3.56 -20.73 -3.71
N GLY A 68 3.48 -21.88 -4.38
CA GLY A 68 4.39 -22.21 -5.50
C GLY A 68 4.25 -21.30 -6.72
N LEU A 69 3.24 -20.43 -6.76
CA LEU A 69 3.02 -19.44 -7.82
C LEU A 69 3.29 -18.00 -7.36
N THR A 70 3.66 -17.79 -6.09
CA THR A 70 3.93 -16.45 -5.55
C THR A 70 5.26 -15.94 -6.12
N VAL A 71 5.26 -14.72 -6.65
CA VAL A 71 6.42 -14.13 -7.33
C VAL A 71 6.66 -12.68 -6.89
N VAL A 72 7.84 -12.16 -7.23
CA VAL A 72 8.31 -10.83 -6.89
C VAL A 72 8.69 -10.06 -8.16
N GLY A 73 8.37 -8.78 -8.23
CA GLY A 73 8.70 -7.93 -9.38
C GLY A 73 8.34 -6.47 -9.13
N ASP A 74 8.97 -5.55 -9.86
CA ASP A 74 8.62 -4.13 -9.90
C ASP A 74 7.38 -3.93 -10.79
N PHE A 75 6.22 -4.34 -10.27
CA PHE A 75 4.98 -4.30 -11.03
C PHE A 75 4.49 -2.86 -11.23
N ASN A 76 4.83 -1.94 -10.32
CA ASN A 76 4.38 -0.55 -10.36
C ASN A 76 5.35 0.40 -11.13
N GLY A 77 6.60 0.00 -11.35
CA GLY A 77 7.63 0.74 -12.09
C GLY A 77 8.36 1.80 -11.25
N ASP A 78 8.32 1.70 -9.92
CA ASP A 78 8.95 2.65 -8.99
C ASP A 78 10.40 2.25 -8.60
N GLY A 79 10.88 1.12 -9.13
CA GLY A 79 12.19 0.56 -8.85
C GLY A 79 12.26 -0.29 -7.58
N ARG A 80 11.12 -0.61 -6.96
CA ARG A 80 11.01 -1.53 -5.82
C ARG A 80 10.16 -2.72 -6.21
N SER A 81 10.49 -3.87 -5.66
CA SER A 81 9.69 -5.05 -5.94
C SER A 81 8.50 -5.17 -4.99
N GLU A 82 7.34 -5.44 -5.58
CA GLU A 82 6.15 -5.93 -4.92
C GLU A 82 6.15 -7.46 -4.85
N ILE A 83 5.28 -8.00 -4.00
CA ILE A 83 5.00 -9.44 -3.91
C ILE A 83 3.60 -9.69 -4.48
N SER A 84 3.47 -10.63 -5.41
CA SER A 84 2.17 -11.09 -5.90
C SER A 84 1.84 -12.48 -5.37
N LEU A 85 0.66 -12.57 -4.77
CA LEU A 85 0.12 -13.76 -4.13
C LEU A 85 -1.01 -14.32 -4.98
N PHE A 86 -0.81 -15.51 -5.53
CA PHE A 86 -1.84 -16.26 -6.25
C PHE A 86 -2.76 -16.95 -5.25
N MET A 87 -4.07 -16.84 -5.46
CA MET A 87 -5.07 -17.34 -4.51
C MET A 87 -6.29 -17.93 -5.21
N LYS A 88 -6.90 -18.89 -4.53
CA LYS A 88 -8.23 -19.44 -4.80
C LYS A 88 -9.20 -18.90 -3.77
N VAL A 89 -9.96 -17.88 -4.13
CA VAL A 89 -10.84 -17.17 -3.19
C VAL A 89 -12.27 -17.72 -3.30
N PRO A 90 -12.78 -18.44 -2.28
CA PRO A 90 -14.16 -18.88 -2.24
C PRO A 90 -15.07 -17.70 -1.88
N TYR A 91 -16.22 -17.65 -2.54
CA TYR A 91 -17.33 -16.76 -2.18
C TYR A 91 -18.53 -17.65 -1.82
N GLU A 92 -19.23 -17.29 -0.74
CA GLU A 92 -20.45 -17.97 -0.27
C GLU A 92 -21.65 -16.99 -0.29
N PRO A 93 -22.12 -16.56 -1.48
CA PRO A 93 -23.18 -15.56 -1.56
C PRO A 93 -24.50 -16.14 -1.02
N ASN A 94 -25.23 -15.34 -0.24
CA ASN A 94 -26.47 -15.82 0.34
C ASN A 94 -27.50 -16.16 -0.76
N MET A 95 -28.21 -17.28 -0.60
CA MET A 95 -29.25 -17.78 -1.53
C MET A 95 -28.78 -18.04 -2.98
N ASN A 96 -27.47 -18.11 -3.24
CA ASN A 96 -26.91 -18.50 -4.54
C ASN A 96 -25.89 -19.63 -4.35
N PRO A 97 -25.48 -20.31 -5.43
CA PRO A 97 -24.39 -21.28 -5.36
C PRO A 97 -23.06 -20.61 -5.02
N ASP A 98 -22.25 -21.29 -4.21
CA ASP A 98 -20.86 -20.91 -3.97
C ASP A 98 -20.07 -20.95 -5.28
N TYR A 99 -19.09 -20.06 -5.39
CA TYR A 99 -18.14 -20.05 -6.49
C TYR A 99 -16.73 -19.71 -6.01
N THR A 100 -15.73 -19.89 -6.86
CA THR A 100 -14.34 -19.62 -6.54
C THR A 100 -13.71 -18.80 -7.65
N CYS A 101 -12.89 -17.82 -7.26
CA CYS A 101 -12.12 -16.99 -8.15
C CYS A 101 -10.62 -17.29 -8.03
N SER A 102 -9.93 -17.15 -9.14
CA SER A 102 -8.48 -17.15 -9.24
C SER A 102 -7.99 -15.70 -9.19
N ASP A 103 -7.40 -15.32 -8.06
CA ASP A 103 -7.04 -13.94 -7.74
C ASP A 103 -5.52 -13.78 -7.62
N ILE A 104 -5.00 -12.65 -8.13
CA ILE A 104 -3.62 -12.22 -7.88
C ILE A 104 -3.68 -10.97 -7.00
N MET A 105 -3.29 -11.13 -5.74
CA MET A 105 -3.23 -10.04 -4.76
C MET A 105 -1.80 -9.53 -4.62
N VAL A 106 -1.63 -8.21 -4.69
CA VAL A 106 -0.32 -7.57 -4.63
C VAL A 106 -0.08 -6.95 -3.25
N PHE A 107 1.14 -7.06 -2.75
CA PHE A 107 1.64 -6.42 -1.53
C PHE A 107 2.82 -5.54 -1.86
N ARG A 108 2.78 -4.29 -1.41
CA ARG A 108 3.86 -3.32 -1.58
C ARG A 108 4.72 -3.18 -0.32
N PRO A 109 6.03 -2.98 -0.46
CA PRO A 109 6.90 -2.66 0.68
C PRO A 109 6.52 -1.31 1.29
N GLY A 110 6.38 -1.26 2.62
CA GLY A 110 6.11 -0.05 3.39
C GLY A 110 7.04 0.04 4.59
N GLY A 111 8.28 0.44 4.37
CA GLY A 111 9.33 0.38 5.40
C GLY A 111 9.60 -1.07 5.81
N LYS A 112 9.41 -1.41 7.11
CA LYS A 112 9.52 -2.80 7.61
C LYS A 112 8.28 -3.67 7.30
N ASP A 113 7.15 -3.05 6.99
CA ASP A 113 5.88 -3.74 6.74
C ASP A 113 5.68 -4.09 5.25
N LEU A 114 4.72 -4.97 4.99
CA LEU A 114 4.15 -5.24 3.67
C LEU A 114 2.67 -4.89 3.70
N LEU A 115 2.28 -3.96 2.83
CA LEU A 115 0.93 -3.42 2.81
C LEU A 115 0.15 -4.02 1.64
N PRO A 116 -1.06 -4.56 1.86
CA PRO A 116 -1.98 -4.92 0.78
C PRO A 116 -2.16 -3.77 -0.22
N ALA A 117 -1.83 -4.00 -1.49
CA ALA A 117 -2.11 -3.09 -2.60
C ALA A 117 -3.42 -3.46 -3.33
N GLY A 118 -4.04 -4.59 -2.96
CA GLY A 118 -5.33 -5.05 -3.48
C GLY A 118 -5.20 -6.19 -4.49
N THR A 119 -6.34 -6.65 -5.01
CA THR A 119 -6.40 -7.67 -6.05
C THR A 119 -6.26 -7.01 -7.41
N TRP A 120 -5.18 -7.33 -8.12
CA TRP A 120 -4.84 -6.74 -9.42
C TRP A 120 -5.37 -7.59 -10.59
N TYR A 121 -5.72 -8.85 -10.32
CA TYR A 121 -6.40 -9.72 -11.27
C TYR A 121 -7.38 -10.61 -10.52
N SER A 122 -8.59 -10.78 -11.06
CA SER A 122 -9.59 -11.71 -10.55
C SER A 122 -10.42 -12.25 -11.71
N VAL A 123 -10.70 -13.54 -11.66
CA VAL A 123 -11.52 -14.25 -12.65
C VAL A 123 -12.21 -15.44 -12.00
N ILE A 124 -13.41 -15.78 -12.44
CA ILE A 124 -14.06 -17.02 -12.01
C ILE A 124 -13.30 -18.25 -12.56
N ASP A 125 -13.15 -19.28 -11.74
CA ASP A 125 -12.36 -20.47 -12.09
C ASP A 125 -12.81 -21.18 -13.36
N THR A 126 -14.09 -21.12 -13.69
CA THR A 126 -14.63 -21.72 -14.92
C THR A 126 -14.10 -21.05 -16.19
N GLU A 127 -13.52 -19.86 -16.08
CA GLU A 127 -12.89 -19.14 -17.19
C GLU A 127 -11.36 -19.34 -17.23
N PHE A 128 -10.68 -19.22 -16.08
CA PHE A 128 -9.23 -19.45 -15.98
C PHE A 128 -8.86 -19.94 -14.57
N ASP A 129 -8.54 -21.22 -14.43
CA ASP A 129 -8.30 -21.86 -13.14
C ASP A 129 -6.80 -21.99 -12.83
N PHE A 130 -6.33 -21.33 -11.76
CA PHE A 130 -4.94 -21.43 -11.32
C PHE A 130 -4.50 -22.83 -10.88
N ASN A 131 -5.42 -23.79 -10.64
CA ASN A 131 -5.07 -25.20 -10.41
C ASN A 131 -4.36 -25.85 -11.61
N TYR A 132 -4.43 -25.23 -12.79
CA TYR A 132 -3.74 -25.68 -13.99
C TYR A 132 -2.45 -24.90 -14.26
N VAL A 133 -2.01 -24.03 -13.36
CA VAL A 133 -0.74 -23.31 -13.50
C VAL A 133 0.36 -24.09 -12.77
N ASP A 134 1.38 -24.52 -13.51
CA ASP A 134 2.52 -25.26 -12.95
C ASP A 134 3.64 -24.34 -12.46
N TYR A 135 3.84 -23.19 -13.13
CA TYR A 135 4.93 -22.25 -12.87
C TYR A 135 4.47 -20.81 -13.07
N ALA A 136 5.04 -19.89 -12.29
CA ALA A 136 4.95 -18.45 -12.50
C ALA A 136 6.36 -17.84 -12.44
N VAL A 137 6.66 -16.91 -13.34
CA VAL A 137 7.93 -16.15 -13.37
C VAL A 137 7.65 -14.68 -13.71
N THR A 138 8.56 -13.80 -13.33
CA THR A 138 8.41 -12.35 -13.47
C THR A 138 9.47 -11.73 -14.36
N GLY A 139 9.10 -10.66 -15.05
CA GLY A 139 9.99 -9.84 -15.87
C GLY A 139 9.19 -8.93 -16.79
N ASP A 140 9.78 -7.81 -17.21
CA ASP A 140 9.22 -6.89 -18.21
C ASP A 140 9.16 -7.53 -19.62
N PHE A 141 8.19 -8.42 -19.84
CA PHE A 141 8.06 -9.19 -21.09
C PHE A 141 7.51 -8.36 -22.25
N ASN A 142 6.78 -7.27 -21.96
CA ASN A 142 6.24 -6.34 -22.96
C ASN A 142 7.12 -5.10 -23.22
N LEU A 143 8.19 -4.91 -22.43
CA LEU A 143 9.19 -3.84 -22.51
C LEU A 143 8.61 -2.44 -22.22
N ASP A 144 7.68 -2.37 -21.27
CA ASP A 144 7.04 -1.12 -20.86
C ASP A 144 7.65 -0.48 -19.60
N GLY A 145 8.67 -1.13 -19.01
CA GLY A 145 9.37 -0.70 -17.82
C GLY A 145 8.72 -1.14 -16.50
N LYS A 146 7.73 -2.04 -16.54
CA LYS A 146 7.16 -2.71 -15.37
C LYS A 146 7.29 -4.21 -15.55
N ASP A 147 7.53 -4.91 -14.45
CA ASP A 147 7.53 -6.37 -14.51
C ASP A 147 6.12 -6.90 -14.79
N ASP A 148 6.05 -7.94 -15.61
CA ASP A 148 4.85 -8.72 -15.89
C ASP A 148 4.93 -10.08 -15.19
N ILE A 149 3.83 -10.85 -15.21
CA ILE A 149 3.82 -12.24 -14.72
C ILE A 149 3.52 -13.21 -15.86
N ALA A 150 4.44 -14.11 -16.16
CA ALA A 150 4.22 -15.22 -17.09
C ALA A 150 3.87 -16.51 -16.33
N VAL A 151 2.80 -17.18 -16.74
CA VAL A 151 2.32 -18.44 -16.15
C VAL A 151 2.28 -19.58 -17.16
N PHE A 152 2.71 -20.76 -16.73
CA PHE A 152 2.67 -22.00 -17.54
C PHE A 152 1.35 -22.73 -17.28
N TYR A 153 0.37 -22.52 -18.16
CA TYR A 153 -0.97 -23.08 -18.03
C TYR A 153 -1.09 -24.43 -18.76
N ASN A 154 -1.44 -25.46 -18.01
CA ASN A 154 -1.29 -26.86 -18.36
C ASN A 154 -2.58 -27.68 -18.06
N ASN A 155 -3.75 -27.20 -18.47
CA ASN A 155 -5.02 -27.90 -18.25
C ASN A 155 -4.99 -29.32 -18.87
N PRO A 156 -5.06 -30.41 -18.09
CA PRO A 156 -4.94 -31.79 -18.57
C PRO A 156 -6.09 -32.22 -19.48
N LEU A 157 -7.19 -31.44 -19.53
CA LEU A 157 -8.32 -31.68 -20.42
C LEU A 157 -8.08 -31.17 -21.85
N ASP A 158 -7.10 -30.29 -22.04
CA ASP A 158 -6.76 -29.69 -23.33
C ASP A 158 -5.49 -30.34 -23.91
N GLU A 159 -5.47 -30.54 -25.24
CA GLU A 159 -4.28 -31.04 -25.96
C GLU A 159 -3.20 -29.96 -26.13
N GLU A 160 -3.64 -28.69 -26.21
CA GLU A 160 -2.77 -27.52 -26.26
C GLU A 160 -2.53 -27.00 -24.85
N GLN A 161 -1.28 -26.67 -24.55
CA GLN A 161 -0.88 -25.94 -23.35
C GLN A 161 -0.27 -24.59 -23.76
N ALA A 162 -0.21 -23.64 -22.83
CA ALA A 162 0.15 -22.27 -23.17
C ALA A 162 0.91 -21.54 -22.07
N ILE A 163 1.75 -20.59 -22.47
CA ILE A 163 2.28 -19.58 -21.56
C ILE A 163 1.41 -18.34 -21.73
N TYR A 164 0.77 -17.92 -20.64
CA TYR A 164 0.01 -16.68 -20.58
C TYR A 164 0.81 -15.62 -19.83
N VAL A 165 0.71 -14.37 -20.28
CA VAL A 165 1.31 -13.21 -19.60
C VAL A 165 0.19 -12.31 -19.10
N PHE A 166 0.28 -11.97 -17.81
CA PHE A 166 -0.46 -10.91 -17.14
C PHE A 166 0.40 -9.66 -17.19
N GLU A 167 0.12 -8.77 -18.13
CA GLU A 167 0.91 -7.55 -18.29
C GLU A 167 0.55 -6.52 -17.21
N SER A 168 1.54 -5.86 -16.60
CA SER A 168 1.30 -4.91 -15.52
C SER A 168 0.97 -3.50 -16.01
N GLY A 169 -0.22 -3.01 -15.63
CA GLY A 169 -0.61 -1.61 -15.78
C GLY A 169 -0.07 -0.69 -14.67
N GLY A 170 0.62 -1.24 -13.67
CA GLY A 170 1.13 -0.53 -12.49
C GLY A 170 0.14 -0.33 -11.35
N LYS A 171 -1.14 -0.68 -11.57
CA LYS A 171 -2.20 -0.72 -10.53
C LYS A 171 -3.15 -1.92 -10.69
N GLU A 172 -3.07 -2.62 -11.82
CA GLU A 172 -3.85 -3.81 -12.18
C GLU A 172 -3.06 -4.62 -13.22
N PHE A 173 -3.37 -5.91 -13.34
CA PHE A 173 -2.84 -6.74 -14.42
C PHE A 173 -3.85 -6.85 -15.56
N SER A 174 -3.35 -7.02 -16.79
CA SER A 174 -4.19 -7.29 -17.94
C SER A 174 -4.91 -8.64 -17.82
N GLN A 175 -5.96 -8.84 -18.61
CA GLN A 175 -6.45 -10.20 -18.89
C GLN A 175 -5.31 -11.06 -19.46
N PRO A 176 -5.24 -12.37 -19.16
CA PRO A 176 -4.12 -13.22 -19.55
C PRO A 176 -3.99 -13.28 -21.07
N LYS A 177 -2.84 -12.86 -21.59
CA LYS A 177 -2.53 -12.88 -23.02
C LYS A 177 -1.67 -14.09 -23.34
N LYS A 178 -2.10 -14.87 -24.33
CA LYS A 178 -1.33 -16.04 -24.77
C LYS A 178 -0.08 -15.61 -25.55
N TYR A 179 1.09 -15.82 -24.97
CA TYR A 179 2.38 -15.51 -25.61
C TYR A 179 2.99 -16.74 -26.28
N PHE A 180 2.66 -17.94 -25.81
CA PHE A 180 3.11 -19.20 -26.41
C PHE A 180 2.02 -20.26 -26.37
N GLY A 181 2.00 -21.15 -27.36
CA GLY A 181 1.13 -22.32 -27.40
C GLY A 181 1.87 -23.50 -28.02
N SER A 182 1.68 -24.69 -27.46
CA SER A 182 2.22 -25.93 -28.02
C SER A 182 1.32 -27.11 -27.74
N LEU A 183 1.29 -28.08 -28.65
CA LEU A 183 0.66 -29.36 -28.37
C LEU A 183 1.54 -30.14 -27.39
N ARG A 184 0.90 -30.87 -26.45
CA ARG A 184 1.60 -31.76 -25.51
C ARG A 184 2.50 -32.79 -26.17
N SER A 185 2.19 -33.19 -27.40
CA SER A 185 3.00 -34.12 -28.18
C SER A 185 4.27 -33.52 -28.77
N GLU A 186 4.38 -32.18 -28.82
CA GLU A 186 5.52 -31.46 -29.38
C GLU A 186 6.49 -31.00 -28.28
N PHE A 187 5.97 -30.42 -27.21
CA PHE A 187 6.72 -30.00 -26.03
C PHE A 187 5.79 -30.11 -24.83
N ASN A 188 6.13 -30.85 -23.78
CA ASN A 188 5.19 -31.12 -22.69
C ASN A 188 5.65 -30.47 -21.38
N PHE A 189 4.85 -29.55 -20.85
CA PHE A 189 5.16 -28.79 -19.62
C PHE A 189 5.29 -29.70 -18.40
N THR A 190 4.72 -30.91 -18.41
CA THR A 190 4.89 -31.87 -17.30
C THR A 190 6.33 -32.40 -17.14
N HIS A 191 7.22 -32.12 -18.10
CA HIS A 191 8.64 -32.45 -18.03
C HIS A 191 9.52 -31.27 -17.59
N ILE A 192 8.93 -30.09 -17.37
CA ILE A 192 9.65 -28.96 -16.81
C ILE A 192 9.86 -29.21 -15.31
N LYS A 193 11.05 -28.91 -14.80
CA LYS A 193 11.43 -28.97 -13.37
C LYS A 193 11.60 -27.60 -12.74
N TYR A 194 12.10 -26.64 -13.52
CA TYR A 194 12.35 -25.26 -13.12
C TYR A 194 12.01 -24.34 -14.28
N ALA A 195 11.46 -23.17 -13.96
CA ALA A 195 11.28 -22.05 -14.86
C ALA A 195 11.91 -20.81 -14.22
N LEU A 196 12.79 -20.13 -14.94
CA LEU A 196 13.56 -18.99 -14.45
C LEU A 196 13.52 -17.87 -15.48
N ALA A 197 13.27 -16.64 -15.05
CA ALA A 197 13.33 -15.48 -15.92
C ALA A 197 14.73 -14.85 -15.95
N GLY A 198 15.11 -14.24 -17.06
CA GLY A 198 16.41 -13.56 -17.19
C GLY A 198 16.76 -13.27 -18.65
N ASP A 199 17.64 -12.31 -18.89
CA ASP A 199 18.18 -12.02 -20.23
C ASP A 199 19.37 -12.95 -20.55
N PHE A 200 19.07 -14.21 -20.86
CA PHE A 200 20.08 -15.26 -21.04
C PHE A 200 20.87 -15.14 -22.35
N ASN A 201 20.47 -14.27 -23.28
CA ASN A 201 21.12 -14.06 -24.58
C ASN A 201 21.57 -12.61 -24.83
N ASN A 202 21.43 -11.74 -23.82
CA ASN A 202 21.81 -10.32 -23.81
C ASN A 202 21.18 -9.54 -24.98
N ASN A 203 19.90 -9.78 -25.22
CA ASN A 203 19.11 -9.06 -26.22
C ASN A 203 18.38 -7.84 -25.62
N GLY A 204 18.55 -7.60 -24.32
CA GLY A 204 17.93 -6.52 -23.55
C GLY A 204 16.50 -6.83 -23.10
N LYS A 205 16.09 -8.10 -23.08
CA LYS A 205 14.74 -8.53 -22.73
C LYS A 205 14.79 -9.75 -21.80
N PRO A 206 13.88 -9.85 -20.82
CA PRO A 206 13.78 -11.04 -20.00
C PRO A 206 13.19 -12.19 -20.83
N ASP A 207 13.95 -13.27 -20.96
CA ASP A 207 13.53 -14.55 -21.50
C ASP A 207 13.11 -15.51 -20.36
N ILE A 208 12.65 -16.72 -20.70
CA ILE A 208 12.38 -17.78 -19.71
C ILE A 208 13.18 -19.04 -20.01
N ALA A 209 14.08 -19.43 -19.12
CA ALA A 209 14.79 -20.70 -19.16
C ALA A 209 13.98 -21.80 -18.47
N VAL A 210 13.89 -22.97 -19.10
CA VAL A 210 13.23 -24.15 -18.52
C VAL A 210 14.14 -25.38 -18.51
N PHE A 211 14.21 -26.05 -17.36
CA PHE A 211 14.89 -27.33 -17.20
C PHE A 211 13.94 -28.45 -17.60
N TYR A 212 14.27 -29.15 -18.68
CA TYR A 212 13.41 -30.17 -19.28
C TYR A 212 14.01 -31.56 -19.11
N ASP A 213 13.28 -32.38 -18.36
CA ASP A 213 13.65 -33.74 -17.96
C ASP A 213 12.88 -34.79 -18.79
N TYR A 214 13.61 -35.50 -19.65
CA TYR A 214 13.01 -36.57 -20.45
C TYR A 214 12.82 -37.83 -19.60
N SER A 215 11.64 -38.44 -19.73
CA SER A 215 11.32 -39.66 -18.98
C SER A 215 12.26 -40.83 -19.30
N GLY A 216 12.86 -41.42 -18.26
CA GLY A 216 13.66 -42.64 -18.35
C GLY A 216 14.63 -42.77 -17.18
N GLU A 217 15.11 -43.99 -16.93
CA GLU A 217 16.16 -44.27 -15.92
C GLU A 217 17.50 -44.65 -16.59
N ASP A 218 17.57 -44.66 -17.93
CA ASP A 218 18.80 -45.00 -18.63
C ASP A 218 19.83 -43.87 -18.46
N PRO A 219 21.09 -44.15 -18.09
CA PRO A 219 22.11 -43.11 -17.89
C PRO A 219 22.30 -42.19 -19.11
N SER A 220 22.00 -42.65 -20.33
CA SER A 220 22.08 -41.85 -21.56
C SER A 220 20.83 -41.00 -21.86
N THR A 221 19.82 -41.05 -21.00
CA THR A 221 18.57 -40.29 -21.16
C THR A 221 18.89 -38.79 -21.21
N PRO A 222 18.47 -38.08 -22.29
CA PRO A 222 18.71 -36.66 -22.46
C PRO A 222 18.16 -35.79 -21.32
N GLN A 223 18.92 -34.77 -20.94
CA GLN A 223 18.49 -33.64 -20.10
C GLN A 223 18.77 -32.33 -20.84
N ARG A 224 17.84 -31.38 -20.86
CA ARG A 224 17.95 -30.18 -21.71
C ARG A 224 17.54 -28.92 -20.97
N ILE A 225 18.19 -27.80 -21.29
CA ILE A 225 17.69 -26.47 -20.93
C ILE A 225 17.23 -25.79 -22.23
N PHE A 226 15.99 -25.30 -22.23
CA PHE A 226 15.42 -24.54 -23.35
C PHE A 226 15.17 -23.09 -22.92
N ILE A 227 15.18 -22.19 -23.89
CA ILE A 227 14.81 -20.78 -23.70
C ILE A 227 13.53 -20.49 -24.49
N PHE A 228 12.56 -19.90 -23.80
CA PHE A 228 11.46 -19.16 -24.42
C PHE A 228 11.90 -17.70 -24.57
N GLU A 229 12.37 -17.35 -25.76
CA GLU A 229 12.87 -16.01 -26.06
C GLU A 229 11.73 -15.02 -26.16
N SER A 230 11.86 -13.88 -25.50
CA SER A 230 10.84 -12.83 -25.45
C SER A 230 10.82 -11.95 -26.70
N GLY A 231 9.63 -11.91 -27.29
CA GLY A 231 9.28 -11.02 -28.40
C GLY A 231 8.85 -9.64 -27.90
N VAL A 232 7.84 -9.06 -28.54
CA VAL A 232 7.14 -7.86 -27.99
C VAL A 232 5.80 -8.28 -27.38
N ASN A 233 5.19 -9.37 -27.87
CA ASN A 233 3.89 -9.87 -27.42
C ASN A 233 3.78 -11.41 -27.63
N ALA A 234 4.92 -12.11 -27.63
CA ALA A 234 4.97 -13.55 -27.88
C ALA A 234 6.32 -14.11 -27.42
N PHE A 235 6.35 -15.39 -27.04
CA PHE A 235 7.59 -16.12 -26.85
C PHE A 235 7.91 -17.01 -28.06
N SER A 236 9.19 -17.19 -28.34
CA SER A 236 9.69 -18.16 -29.32
C SER A 236 10.51 -19.22 -28.61
N LEU A 237 10.15 -20.50 -28.74
CA LEU A 237 10.95 -21.59 -28.22
C LEU A 237 12.21 -21.77 -29.09
N LEU A 238 13.38 -21.53 -28.50
CA LEU A 238 14.66 -21.71 -29.15
C LEU A 238 15.12 -23.19 -29.11
N PRO A 239 16.09 -23.60 -29.96
CA PRO A 239 16.80 -24.86 -29.78
C PRO A 239 17.38 -24.97 -28.36
N SER A 240 17.68 -26.18 -27.89
CA SER A 240 18.23 -26.37 -26.54
C SER A 240 19.52 -25.57 -26.34
N PHE A 241 19.53 -24.68 -25.34
CA PHE A 241 20.70 -23.90 -24.96
C PHE A 241 21.75 -24.74 -24.23
N TYR A 242 21.31 -25.83 -23.60
CA TYR A 242 22.19 -26.80 -22.96
C TYR A 242 21.71 -28.23 -23.19
N SER A 243 22.66 -29.17 -23.30
CA SER A 243 22.40 -30.59 -23.52
C SER A 243 23.33 -31.46 -22.71
N THR A 244 22.76 -32.35 -21.92
CA THR A 244 23.49 -33.35 -21.12
C THR A 244 22.72 -34.68 -21.05
N THR A 245 23.16 -35.60 -20.20
CA THR A 245 22.50 -36.89 -19.92
C THR A 245 22.34 -37.10 -18.41
N LEU A 246 21.45 -38.01 -17.99
CA LEU A 246 21.29 -38.39 -16.58
C LEU A 246 22.62 -38.80 -15.92
N GLN A 247 23.52 -39.44 -16.67
CA GLN A 247 24.84 -39.85 -16.15
C GLN A 247 25.72 -38.66 -15.78
N ASP A 248 25.64 -37.58 -16.56
CA ASP A 248 26.56 -36.45 -16.46
C ASP A 248 25.99 -35.36 -15.54
N LEU A 249 24.68 -35.10 -15.62
CA LEU A 249 23.98 -34.16 -14.76
C LEU A 249 22.48 -34.51 -14.71
N ASP A 250 22.09 -35.19 -13.63
CA ASP A 250 20.69 -35.52 -13.34
C ASP A 250 19.95 -34.34 -12.69
N PHE A 251 18.92 -33.81 -13.36
CA PHE A 251 18.13 -32.69 -12.83
C PHE A 251 17.32 -33.05 -11.57
N GLU A 252 17.09 -34.33 -11.27
CA GLU A 252 16.45 -34.77 -10.00
C GLU A 252 17.33 -34.52 -8.77
N HIS A 253 18.63 -34.29 -8.97
CA HIS A 253 19.59 -33.97 -7.89
C HIS A 253 19.75 -32.46 -7.66
N VAL A 254 19.09 -31.62 -8.46
CA VAL A 254 19.05 -30.16 -8.25
C VAL A 254 18.10 -29.85 -7.10
N LYS A 255 18.59 -29.12 -6.09
CA LYS A 255 17.83 -28.72 -4.88
C LYS A 255 17.29 -27.29 -4.96
N GLY A 256 17.86 -26.46 -5.82
CA GLY A 256 17.42 -25.11 -6.08
C GLY A 256 18.10 -24.58 -7.33
N ALA A 257 17.45 -23.63 -7.99
CA ALA A 257 17.95 -22.94 -9.17
C ALA A 257 17.53 -21.47 -9.10
N VAL A 258 18.45 -20.54 -9.31
CA VAL A 258 18.16 -19.10 -9.31
C VAL A 258 18.97 -18.39 -10.40
N THR A 259 18.50 -17.21 -10.77
CA THR A 259 19.00 -16.40 -11.89
C THR A 259 19.60 -15.09 -11.39
N ALA A 260 20.75 -14.70 -11.93
CA ALA A 260 21.37 -13.38 -11.79
C ALA A 260 22.56 -13.29 -12.77
N ASP A 261 23.13 -12.10 -12.96
CA ASP A 261 24.38 -11.88 -13.72
C ASP A 261 25.58 -12.05 -12.78
N TYR A 262 25.99 -13.29 -12.51
CA TYR A 262 26.95 -13.60 -11.44
C TYR A 262 28.39 -13.27 -11.82
N ASP A 263 28.72 -13.29 -13.11
CA ASP A 263 30.05 -12.93 -13.63
C ASP A 263 30.12 -11.52 -14.22
N THR A 264 29.03 -10.75 -14.16
CA THR A 264 28.91 -9.34 -14.54
C THR A 264 29.17 -9.09 -16.04
N ASP A 265 28.94 -10.10 -16.88
CA ASP A 265 29.14 -10.02 -18.33
C ASP A 265 27.91 -9.45 -19.08
N GLY A 266 26.82 -9.21 -18.35
CA GLY A 266 25.55 -8.67 -18.84
C GLY A 266 24.57 -9.72 -19.34
N PHE A 267 24.92 -11.01 -19.30
CA PHE A 267 23.98 -12.10 -19.50
C PHE A 267 23.40 -12.51 -18.14
N SER A 268 22.15 -12.95 -18.11
CA SER A 268 21.66 -13.70 -16.97
C SER A 268 22.27 -15.10 -16.98
N ASP A 269 22.70 -15.56 -15.82
CA ASP A 269 23.23 -16.89 -15.57
C ASP A 269 22.28 -17.70 -14.69
N ILE A 270 22.55 -18.99 -14.52
CA ILE A 270 21.79 -19.86 -13.64
C ILE A 270 22.71 -20.55 -12.63
N ALA A 271 22.53 -20.24 -11.35
CA ALA A 271 23.19 -20.92 -10.24
C ALA A 271 22.33 -22.08 -9.74
N LEU A 272 22.94 -23.26 -9.56
CA LEU A 272 22.27 -24.47 -9.05
C LEU A 272 22.90 -24.95 -7.76
N PHE A 273 22.07 -25.28 -6.78
CA PHE A 273 22.49 -26.13 -5.66
C PHE A 273 22.30 -27.59 -6.06
N TYR A 274 23.40 -28.31 -6.25
CA TYR A 274 23.41 -29.69 -6.73
C TYR A 274 23.91 -30.65 -5.66
N SER A 275 23.15 -31.71 -5.38
CA SER A 275 23.56 -32.74 -4.43
C SER A 275 23.14 -34.13 -4.92
N ASP A 276 24.11 -34.89 -5.42
CA ASP A 276 23.96 -36.31 -5.69
C ASP A 276 23.90 -37.08 -4.35
N PRO A 277 22.82 -37.85 -4.06
CA PRO A 277 22.72 -38.66 -2.84
C PRO A 277 23.85 -39.69 -2.65
N ALA A 278 24.57 -40.04 -3.72
CA ALA A 278 25.74 -40.92 -3.67
C ALA A 278 27.06 -40.19 -3.34
N ALA A 279 27.07 -38.85 -3.41
CA ALA A 279 28.22 -38.00 -3.11
C ALA A 279 28.24 -37.57 -1.63
N ILE A 280 29.43 -37.23 -1.15
CA ILE A 280 29.65 -36.72 0.23
C ILE A 280 29.74 -35.19 0.26
N ASP A 281 29.72 -34.56 -0.90
CA ASP A 281 29.83 -33.14 -1.15
C ASP A 281 28.66 -32.66 -2.02
N HIS A 282 28.30 -31.40 -1.87
CA HIS A 282 27.37 -30.69 -2.74
C HIS A 282 28.15 -29.67 -3.56
N GLN A 283 27.59 -29.28 -4.69
CA GLN A 283 28.19 -28.33 -5.63
C GLN A 283 27.26 -27.15 -5.83
N LEU A 284 27.82 -25.95 -5.89
CA LEU A 284 27.17 -24.81 -6.51
C LEU A 284 27.69 -24.70 -7.95
N TYR A 285 26.84 -25.05 -8.89
CA TYR A 285 27.15 -24.97 -10.32
C TYR A 285 26.66 -23.66 -10.91
N LEU A 286 27.40 -23.11 -11.87
CA LEU A 286 26.95 -21.98 -12.68
C LEU A 286 26.87 -22.36 -14.15
N PHE A 287 25.71 -22.08 -14.75
CA PHE A 287 25.53 -22.00 -16.20
C PHE A 287 25.63 -20.55 -16.62
N ARG A 288 26.66 -20.20 -17.39
CA ARG A 288 26.80 -18.83 -17.86
C ARG A 288 26.05 -18.60 -19.15
N GLY A 289 25.28 -17.53 -19.20
CA GLY A 289 24.56 -17.13 -20.40
C GLY A 289 25.50 -16.86 -21.56
N GLU A 290 25.07 -17.19 -22.77
CA GLU A 290 25.73 -16.77 -23.99
C GLU A 290 24.66 -16.49 -25.05
N VAL A 291 25.05 -15.83 -26.14
CA VAL A 291 24.16 -15.41 -27.23
C VAL A 291 23.22 -16.52 -27.75
N SER A 292 23.61 -17.80 -27.70
CA SER A 292 22.79 -18.90 -28.21
C SER A 292 22.96 -20.23 -27.46
N SER A 293 23.56 -20.22 -26.27
CA SER A 293 23.86 -21.41 -25.49
C SER A 293 24.14 -21.03 -24.03
N PHE A 294 24.16 -22.02 -23.15
CA PHE A 294 24.85 -21.87 -21.87
C PHE A 294 26.25 -22.49 -21.94
N SER A 295 27.24 -21.82 -21.35
CA SER A 295 28.51 -22.47 -21.02
C SER A 295 28.44 -23.10 -19.63
N GLY A 296 29.23 -24.16 -19.39
CA GLY A 296 29.22 -24.91 -18.13
C GLY A 296 28.37 -26.20 -18.17
N PRO A 297 27.90 -26.70 -17.00
CA PRO A 297 28.05 -26.08 -15.69
C PRO A 297 29.51 -26.07 -15.22
N ASP A 298 29.96 -24.94 -14.71
CA ASP A 298 31.23 -24.83 -13.99
C ASP A 298 30.98 -24.95 -12.48
N THR A 299 31.90 -25.59 -11.76
CA THR A 299 31.84 -25.62 -10.28
C THR A 299 32.36 -24.31 -9.71
N TRP A 300 31.45 -23.52 -9.15
CA TRP A 300 31.77 -22.25 -8.50
C TRP A 300 32.04 -22.42 -7.00
N TYR A 301 31.46 -23.46 -6.38
CA TYR A 301 31.79 -23.85 -5.02
C TYR A 301 31.53 -25.34 -4.79
N ALA A 302 32.34 -25.95 -3.93
CA ALA A 302 32.21 -27.35 -3.51
C ALA A 302 32.21 -27.42 -1.98
N GLY A 303 31.08 -27.80 -1.40
CA GLY A 303 30.89 -27.88 0.04
C GLY A 303 30.70 -29.31 0.54
N ASN A 304 30.87 -29.53 1.85
CA ASN A 304 30.76 -30.86 2.46
C ASN A 304 29.36 -31.09 3.04
N ASN A 305 28.75 -32.25 2.73
CA ASN A 305 27.40 -32.60 3.23
C ASN A 305 27.35 -32.90 4.73
N VAL A 306 28.51 -32.97 5.40
CA VAL A 306 28.61 -33.07 6.86
C VAL A 306 28.40 -31.71 7.54
N THR A 307 28.80 -30.61 6.89
CA THR A 307 28.67 -29.25 7.46
C THR A 307 27.35 -28.60 7.05
N VAL A 308 26.97 -28.75 5.78
CA VAL A 308 25.68 -28.31 5.25
C VAL A 308 25.00 -29.52 4.64
N ASP A 309 24.03 -30.08 5.37
CA ASP A 309 23.28 -31.26 4.91
C ASP A 309 22.25 -30.83 3.85
N PRO A 310 22.35 -31.26 2.58
CA PRO A 310 21.41 -30.84 1.55
C PRO A 310 19.95 -31.21 1.86
N ALA A 311 19.70 -32.16 2.77
CA ALA A 311 18.35 -32.48 3.23
C ALA A 311 17.70 -31.38 4.10
N GLY A 312 18.49 -30.46 4.66
CA GLY A 312 18.01 -29.31 5.42
C GLY A 312 17.69 -28.09 4.56
N LEU A 313 18.03 -28.09 3.26
CA LEU A 313 17.73 -26.98 2.36
C LEU A 313 16.23 -26.91 2.09
N HIS A 314 15.64 -25.73 2.31
CA HIS A 314 14.25 -25.45 1.97
C HIS A 314 14.11 -24.60 0.71
N TYR A 315 14.81 -23.46 0.68
CA TYR A 315 14.73 -22.50 -0.41
C TYR A 315 16.08 -21.86 -0.69
N MET A 316 16.20 -21.32 -1.89
CA MET A 316 17.39 -20.63 -2.39
C MET A 316 16.93 -19.41 -3.17
N VAL A 317 17.57 -18.26 -2.91
CA VAL A 317 17.28 -17.00 -3.61
C VAL A 317 18.60 -16.30 -3.98
N ALA A 318 18.58 -15.59 -5.11
CA ALA A 318 19.68 -14.74 -5.55
C ALA A 318 19.39 -13.29 -5.16
N GLY A 319 20.43 -12.51 -4.89
CA GLY A 319 20.27 -11.09 -4.61
C GLY A 319 21.59 -10.46 -4.18
N CYS A 320 21.64 -9.15 -4.11
CA CYS A 320 22.77 -8.43 -3.55
C CYS A 320 22.58 -8.34 -2.03
N PHE A 321 22.97 -9.34 -1.26
CA PHE A 321 22.71 -9.37 0.19
C PHE A 321 23.80 -8.67 1.00
N ASN A 322 24.86 -8.23 0.33
CA ASN A 322 25.95 -7.48 0.93
C ASN A 322 26.17 -6.14 0.17
N GLU A 323 27.08 -5.28 0.63
CA GLU A 323 27.29 -3.93 0.06
C GLU A 323 28.22 -3.88 -1.17
N ASP A 324 28.63 -5.03 -1.73
CA ASP A 324 29.55 -5.12 -2.87
C ASP A 324 28.89 -4.98 -4.25
N MET A 325 27.56 -5.04 -4.32
CA MET A 325 26.76 -4.95 -5.55
C MET A 325 26.91 -6.16 -6.50
N LEU A 326 27.45 -7.27 -6.03
CA LEU A 326 27.53 -8.52 -6.79
C LEU A 326 26.39 -9.47 -6.39
N PRO A 327 25.88 -10.29 -7.32
CA PRO A 327 24.88 -11.29 -6.96
C PRO A 327 25.44 -12.37 -6.04
N ASP A 328 24.78 -12.52 -4.89
CA ASP A 328 25.04 -13.54 -3.90
C ASP A 328 23.97 -14.63 -3.93
N LEU A 329 24.23 -15.73 -3.22
CA LEU A 329 23.27 -16.79 -3.00
C LEU A 329 22.90 -16.90 -1.52
N ALA A 330 21.62 -16.73 -1.19
CA ALA A 330 21.11 -17.01 0.15
C ALA A 330 20.33 -18.33 0.17
N VAL A 331 20.69 -19.21 1.10
CA VAL A 331 20.08 -20.52 1.29
C VAL A 331 19.38 -20.57 2.65
N LEU A 332 18.07 -20.82 2.64
CA LEU A 332 17.29 -21.05 3.85
C LEU A 332 17.39 -22.53 4.23
N TYR A 333 17.92 -22.77 5.42
CA TYR A 333 18.45 -24.06 5.82
C TYR A 333 18.03 -24.43 7.24
N ASN A 334 17.47 -25.63 7.43
CA ASN A 334 17.27 -26.21 8.76
C ASN A 334 18.47 -27.07 9.12
N ASN A 335 19.25 -26.61 10.10
CA ASN A 335 20.44 -27.28 10.57
C ASN A 335 20.06 -28.43 11.51
N SER A 336 20.20 -29.66 11.03
CA SER A 336 19.83 -30.87 11.78
C SER A 336 20.70 -31.12 13.03
N VAL A 337 21.89 -30.54 13.09
CA VAL A 337 22.83 -30.67 14.23
C VAL A 337 22.49 -29.69 15.34
N SER A 338 22.24 -28.42 14.99
CA SER A 338 21.93 -27.36 15.97
C SER A 338 20.43 -27.32 16.33
N GLY A 339 19.56 -27.76 15.42
CA GLY A 339 18.10 -27.63 15.53
C GLY A 339 17.58 -26.23 15.18
N PHE A 340 18.44 -25.35 14.66
CA PHE A 340 18.09 -23.99 14.25
C PHE A 340 17.78 -23.91 12.76
N GLY A 341 16.95 -22.93 12.40
CA GLY A 341 16.83 -22.42 11.04
C GLY A 341 17.90 -21.35 10.85
N GLU A 342 18.60 -21.40 9.73
CA GLU A 342 19.73 -20.55 9.38
C GLU A 342 19.55 -20.00 7.96
N ILE A 343 19.97 -18.75 7.73
CA ILE A 343 20.19 -18.22 6.38
C ILE A 343 21.69 -18.24 6.13
N LEU A 344 22.10 -19.05 5.16
CA LEU A 344 23.48 -19.21 4.74
C LEU A 344 23.69 -18.34 3.50
N LEU A 345 24.56 -17.33 3.61
CA LEU A 345 24.95 -16.46 2.50
C LEU A 345 26.24 -16.98 1.89
N TYR A 346 26.25 -17.21 0.58
CA TYR A 346 27.45 -17.51 -0.21
C TYR A 346 27.78 -16.27 -1.06
N PRO A 347 28.76 -15.46 -0.65
CA PRO A 347 29.08 -14.23 -1.35
C PRO A 347 29.63 -14.46 -2.76
N GLY A 348 29.14 -13.65 -3.70
CA GLY A 348 29.50 -13.64 -5.11
C GLY A 348 30.83 -12.95 -5.40
N ASN A 349 31.59 -13.61 -6.26
CA ASN A 349 32.91 -13.24 -6.76
C ASN A 349 33.05 -12.23 -7.89
N ASP A 350 32.20 -12.39 -8.91
CA ASP A 350 32.51 -12.38 -10.34
C ASP A 350 33.14 -13.67 -10.92
N GLU A 351 33.89 -14.45 -10.13
CA GLU A 351 34.56 -15.68 -10.60
C GLU A 351 34.10 -16.98 -9.90
N ALA A 352 33.66 -16.89 -8.64
CA ALA A 352 33.27 -18.03 -7.82
C ALA A 352 32.36 -17.61 -6.64
N PHE A 353 31.77 -18.59 -5.95
CA PHE A 353 31.16 -18.34 -4.64
C PHE A 353 32.18 -18.56 -3.52
N SER A 354 32.17 -17.68 -2.53
CA SER A 354 32.99 -17.83 -1.33
C SER A 354 32.38 -18.83 -0.34
N GLU A 355 33.16 -19.25 0.65
CA GLU A 355 32.65 -20.04 1.78
C GLU A 355 31.50 -19.29 2.46
N HIS A 356 30.42 -20.01 2.74
CA HIS A 356 29.24 -19.41 3.33
C HIS A 356 29.47 -18.83 4.73
N GLU A 357 28.66 -17.82 5.05
CA GLU A 357 28.46 -17.31 6.39
C GLU A 357 27.01 -17.43 6.82
N THR A 358 26.78 -17.61 8.12
CA THR A 358 25.44 -17.59 8.69
C THR A 358 25.04 -16.15 8.99
N VAL A 359 24.22 -15.56 8.14
CA VAL A 359 23.74 -14.17 8.29
C VAL A 359 22.48 -14.05 9.14
N TRP A 360 21.81 -15.17 9.43
CA TRP A 360 20.72 -15.23 10.39
C TRP A 360 20.63 -16.62 11.02
N SER A 361 20.28 -16.69 12.31
CA SER A 361 20.00 -17.93 13.02
C SER A 361 18.85 -17.74 14.00
N GLY A 362 17.89 -18.67 14.01
CA GLY A 362 16.73 -18.65 14.89
C GLY A 362 16.06 -20.01 15.03
N PRO A 363 14.94 -20.12 15.77
CA PRO A 363 14.23 -21.38 15.92
C PRO A 363 13.85 -21.97 14.55
N GLY A 364 14.20 -23.25 14.28
CA GLY A 364 13.91 -23.93 13.00
C GLY A 364 12.42 -23.95 12.63
N SER A 365 11.55 -23.85 13.64
CA SER A 365 10.10 -23.70 13.46
C SER A 365 9.64 -22.46 12.70
N ILE A 366 10.54 -21.51 12.44
CA ILE A 366 10.27 -20.37 11.55
C ILE A 366 10.17 -20.86 10.09
N PHE A 367 10.90 -21.91 9.72
CA PHE A 367 10.97 -22.46 8.36
C PHE A 367 10.02 -23.64 8.11
N ASP A 368 9.53 -24.30 9.17
CA ASP A 368 8.69 -25.52 9.06
C ASP A 368 7.40 -25.35 8.23
N ASP A 369 6.88 -24.13 8.11
CA ASP A 369 5.68 -23.81 7.31
C ASP A 369 5.93 -22.71 6.26
N ILE A 370 7.19 -22.45 5.88
CA ILE A 370 7.45 -21.55 4.76
C ILE A 370 6.99 -22.25 3.49
N THR A 371 6.23 -21.52 2.68
CA THR A 371 5.67 -22.02 1.44
C THR A 371 6.20 -21.30 0.20
N ALA A 372 6.75 -20.09 0.37
CA ALA A 372 7.44 -19.33 -0.68
C ALA A 372 8.52 -18.42 -0.08
N VAL A 373 9.59 -18.19 -0.85
CA VAL A 373 10.68 -17.27 -0.49
C VAL A 373 11.05 -16.44 -1.71
N MET A 374 11.25 -15.15 -1.49
CA MET A 374 11.58 -14.17 -2.52
C MET A 374 12.66 -13.23 -2.00
N SER A 375 13.46 -12.68 -2.89
CA SER A 375 14.44 -11.64 -2.62
C SER A 375 14.19 -10.44 -3.52
N GLY A 376 14.69 -9.28 -3.10
CA GLY A 376 14.66 -8.09 -3.93
C GLY A 376 14.84 -6.79 -3.14
N PRO A 377 14.85 -5.66 -3.86
CA PRO A 377 15.04 -4.33 -3.30
C PRO A 377 13.77 -3.84 -2.59
N PHE A 378 13.41 -4.48 -1.47
CA PHE A 378 12.28 -4.09 -0.64
C PHE A 378 12.59 -2.87 0.27
N HIS A 379 13.78 -2.28 0.11
CA HIS A 379 14.40 -1.33 1.04
C HIS A 379 14.57 0.07 0.44
N ARG A 380 13.47 0.81 0.36
CA ARG A 380 13.55 2.24 0.62
C ARG A 380 12.47 2.55 1.64
N ASP A 381 12.89 2.93 2.85
CA ASP A 381 11.97 3.61 3.75
C ASP A 381 11.49 4.86 3.02
N GLU A 382 10.21 4.89 2.65
CA GLU A 382 9.61 6.09 2.13
C GLU A 382 9.78 7.19 3.18
N MET A 383 10.48 8.25 2.81
CA MET A 383 10.61 9.42 3.69
C MET A 383 9.24 9.93 4.12
N ILE A 384 8.23 9.76 3.27
CA ILE A 384 6.86 10.17 3.51
C ILE A 384 5.93 9.09 2.98
N ARG A 385 5.06 8.57 3.83
CA ARG A 385 4.04 7.57 3.47
C ARG A 385 2.73 7.84 4.19
N ALA A 386 1.60 7.42 3.62
CA ALA A 386 0.34 7.43 4.35
C ALA A 386 0.26 6.25 5.33
N THR A 387 -0.31 6.48 6.51
CA THR A 387 -0.61 5.42 7.49
C THR A 387 -1.73 4.51 6.97
N THR A 388 -1.83 3.31 7.52
CA THR A 388 -2.86 2.35 7.11
C THR A 388 -4.27 2.88 7.35
N TRP A 389 -4.50 3.50 8.50
CA TRP A 389 -5.77 4.14 8.86
C TRP A 389 -5.52 5.56 9.34
N LYS A 390 -6.57 6.39 9.25
CA LYS A 390 -6.54 7.78 9.68
C LYS A 390 -6.03 7.91 11.12
N ASP A 391 -5.25 8.94 11.38
CA ASP A 391 -4.62 9.28 12.66
C ASP A 391 -3.76 8.13 13.24
N ASN A 392 -3.24 7.26 12.37
CA ASN A 392 -2.47 6.07 12.71
C ASN A 392 -3.20 5.07 13.62
N HIS A 393 -4.53 4.99 13.53
CA HIS A 393 -5.32 3.95 14.21
C HIS A 393 -4.96 2.54 13.71
N LYS A 394 -5.23 1.53 14.54
CA LYS A 394 -4.85 0.14 14.24
C LYS A 394 -5.91 -0.65 13.48
N GLY A 395 -7.08 -0.08 13.21
CA GLY A 395 -8.16 -0.70 12.46
C GLY A 395 -9.23 0.34 12.12
N ALA A 396 -10.24 -0.08 11.37
CA ALA A 396 -11.39 0.77 11.05
C ALA A 396 -12.73 0.03 11.29
N VAL A 397 -13.76 0.76 11.71
CA VAL A 397 -15.14 0.27 11.88
C VAL A 397 -16.13 1.26 11.30
N SER A 398 -17.17 0.74 10.65
CA SER A 398 -18.35 1.52 10.28
C SER A 398 -19.59 0.96 10.95
N PHE A 399 -20.34 1.82 11.64
CA PHE A 399 -21.70 1.50 12.08
C PHE A 399 -22.64 1.66 10.90
N THR A 400 -23.18 0.55 10.42
CA THR A 400 -24.07 0.52 9.25
C THR A 400 -25.46 0.02 9.61
N PHE A 401 -26.48 0.57 8.95
CA PHE A 401 -27.88 0.22 9.19
C PHE A 401 -28.58 -0.06 7.86
N ASP A 402 -29.15 -1.25 7.72
CA ASP A 402 -29.93 -1.63 6.53
C ASP A 402 -31.41 -1.23 6.67
N ASP A 403 -32.11 -1.26 5.53
CA ASP A 403 -33.56 -1.10 5.35
C ASP A 403 -34.18 0.27 5.58
N GLY A 404 -33.48 1.20 6.24
CA GLY A 404 -34.03 2.52 6.53
C GLY A 404 -35.14 2.52 7.59
N ALA A 405 -35.08 1.60 8.55
CA ALA A 405 -35.99 1.54 9.68
C ALA A 405 -35.97 2.84 10.50
N TYR A 406 -37.14 3.28 11.01
CA TYR A 406 -37.28 4.51 11.78
C TYR A 406 -36.39 4.52 13.03
N GLY A 407 -36.30 3.40 13.75
CA GLY A 407 -35.49 3.30 14.97
C GLY A 407 -33.99 3.42 14.70
N ALA A 408 -33.52 2.98 13.52
CA ALA A 408 -32.13 3.18 13.09
C ALA A 408 -31.75 4.66 13.15
N PHE A 409 -32.61 5.56 12.67
CA PHE A 409 -32.37 7.00 12.71
C PHE A 409 -32.73 7.61 14.08
N ALA A 410 -33.94 7.33 14.58
CA ALA A 410 -34.46 7.99 15.77
C ALA A 410 -33.71 7.61 17.06
N CYS A 411 -33.15 6.39 17.10
CA CYS A 411 -32.42 5.87 18.26
C CYS A 411 -30.93 5.69 17.93
N GLY A 412 -30.60 4.87 16.92
CA GLY A 412 -29.21 4.56 16.55
C GLY A 412 -28.40 5.79 16.13
N GLY A 413 -28.89 6.51 15.13
CA GLY A 413 -28.29 7.76 14.64
C GLY A 413 -28.21 8.84 15.73
N ALA A 414 -29.20 8.90 16.62
CA ALA A 414 -29.18 9.85 17.73
C ALA A 414 -28.08 9.52 18.75
N CYS A 415 -27.88 8.24 19.07
CA CYS A 415 -26.82 7.78 19.95
C CYS A 415 -25.43 8.03 19.34
N LEU A 416 -25.24 7.77 18.04
CA LEU A 416 -24.00 8.09 17.33
C LEU A 416 -23.71 9.59 17.30
N ASP A 417 -24.71 10.43 16.97
CA ASP A 417 -24.56 11.89 16.90
C ASP A 417 -24.19 12.48 18.27
N GLN A 418 -24.79 11.95 19.36
CA GLN A 418 -24.44 12.33 20.73
C GLN A 418 -23.00 11.95 21.09
N ALA A 419 -22.50 10.86 20.52
CA ALA A 419 -21.12 10.39 20.70
C ALA A 419 -20.11 11.09 19.76
N GLY A 420 -20.58 12.00 18.89
CA GLY A 420 -19.73 12.69 17.90
C GLY A 420 -19.36 11.83 16.69
N LEU A 421 -20.02 10.69 16.49
CA LEU A 421 -19.76 9.74 15.42
C LEU A 421 -20.76 9.87 14.28
N LYS A 422 -20.37 9.38 13.11
CA LYS A 422 -21.22 9.22 11.93
C LYS A 422 -21.34 7.74 11.59
N GLY A 423 -22.44 7.40 10.94
CA GLY A 423 -22.75 6.05 10.50
C GLY A 423 -23.37 6.06 9.11
N THR A 424 -23.52 4.88 8.54
CA THR A 424 -24.03 4.68 7.18
C THR A 424 -25.42 4.06 7.21
N PHE A 425 -26.39 4.71 6.58
CA PHE A 425 -27.76 4.22 6.46
C PHE A 425 -28.04 3.79 5.02
N TYR A 426 -28.15 2.49 4.79
CA TYR A 426 -28.57 1.93 3.52
C TYR A 426 -30.09 1.88 3.46
N ILE A 427 -30.66 2.57 2.47
CA ILE A 427 -32.12 2.66 2.32
C ILE A 427 -32.54 2.28 0.92
N PHE A 428 -33.66 1.58 0.81
CA PHE A 428 -34.31 1.38 -0.47
C PHE A 428 -35.29 2.53 -0.76
N THR A 429 -35.42 2.90 -2.02
CA THR A 429 -36.08 4.16 -2.39
C THR A 429 -37.59 4.04 -2.60
N ASP A 430 -38.08 2.85 -2.97
CA ASP A 430 -39.49 2.48 -3.17
C ASP A 430 -40.08 1.90 -1.89
N THR A 431 -40.70 2.76 -1.08
CA THR A 431 -41.30 2.42 0.22
C THR A 431 -42.79 2.09 0.13
N THR A 432 -43.29 1.77 -1.06
CA THR A 432 -44.72 1.50 -1.27
C THR A 432 -45.19 0.14 -0.75
N GLN A 433 -44.27 -0.77 -0.43
CA GLN A 433 -44.56 -2.10 0.13
C GLN A 433 -44.56 -2.08 1.67
N VAL A 434 -45.31 -3.01 2.28
CA VAL A 434 -45.27 -3.22 3.73
C VAL A 434 -43.97 -3.92 4.09
N TYR A 435 -43.19 -3.28 4.95
CA TYR A 435 -41.93 -3.81 5.48
C TYR A 435 -42.06 -4.19 6.96
N ASP A 436 -41.17 -5.05 7.45
CA ASP A 436 -41.25 -5.63 8.80
C ASP A 436 -40.99 -4.61 9.94
N ALA A 437 -40.57 -3.39 9.59
CA ALA A 437 -40.39 -2.27 10.52
C ALA A 437 -40.98 -0.95 9.94
N PRO A 438 -41.43 -0.01 10.81
CA PRO A 438 -41.79 1.33 10.37
C PRO A 438 -40.58 2.02 9.72
N LEU A 439 -40.73 2.55 8.51
CA LEU A 439 -39.64 3.21 7.78
C LEU A 439 -39.50 4.69 8.17
N ALA A 440 -38.28 5.21 8.13
CA ALA A 440 -38.01 6.62 8.39
C ALA A 440 -38.58 7.51 7.27
N GLY A 441 -39.20 8.63 7.65
CA GLY A 441 -39.66 9.63 6.68
C GLY A 441 -38.50 10.49 6.14
N THR A 442 -38.64 10.96 4.89
CA THR A 442 -37.64 11.81 4.21
C THR A 442 -37.10 12.98 5.05
N PRO A 443 -37.92 13.73 5.83
CA PRO A 443 -37.40 14.82 6.65
C PRO A 443 -36.40 14.37 7.72
N LEU A 444 -36.62 13.21 8.34
CA LEU A 444 -35.72 12.68 9.36
C LEU A 444 -34.41 12.23 8.72
N ILE A 445 -34.48 11.47 7.63
CA ILE A 445 -33.31 11.00 6.88
C ILE A 445 -32.46 12.20 6.43
N LYS A 446 -33.10 13.21 5.81
CA LYS A 446 -32.42 14.43 5.38
C LYS A 446 -31.72 15.15 6.53
N SER A 447 -32.30 15.17 7.72
CA SER A 447 -31.66 15.81 8.88
C SER A 447 -30.36 15.12 9.31
N TYR A 448 -30.22 13.81 9.09
CA TYR A 448 -28.97 13.09 9.37
C TYR A 448 -27.96 13.26 8.24
N ARG A 449 -28.40 13.24 6.97
CA ARG A 449 -27.57 13.62 5.82
C ARG A 449 -26.93 14.99 6.03
N ASP A 450 -27.73 15.99 6.42
CA ASP A 450 -27.26 17.36 6.65
C ASP A 450 -26.29 17.49 7.84
N LYS A 451 -26.21 16.45 8.69
CA LYS A 451 -25.24 16.33 9.80
C LYS A 451 -23.99 15.52 9.43
N GLY A 452 -23.85 15.11 8.16
CA GLY A 452 -22.71 14.33 7.67
C GLY A 452 -22.82 12.81 7.89
N PHE A 453 -24.01 12.27 8.20
CA PHE A 453 -24.22 10.83 8.12
C PHE A 453 -24.37 10.40 6.66
N GLU A 454 -23.85 9.23 6.32
CA GLU A 454 -23.96 8.69 4.97
C GLU A 454 -25.35 8.10 4.75
N ILE A 455 -26.02 8.52 3.67
CA ILE A 455 -27.25 7.91 3.18
C ILE A 455 -26.94 7.19 1.87
N ALA A 456 -26.97 5.87 1.90
CA ALA A 456 -26.50 5.01 0.84
C ALA A 456 -27.60 4.10 0.28
N SER A 457 -27.31 3.42 -0.84
CA SER A 457 -28.32 2.61 -1.53
C SER A 457 -28.49 1.24 -0.90
N HIS A 458 -29.75 0.82 -0.74
CA HIS A 458 -30.12 -0.59 -0.57
C HIS A 458 -30.98 -1.08 -1.74
N THR A 459 -30.65 -0.59 -2.95
CA THR A 459 -31.41 -0.74 -4.21
C THR A 459 -32.76 -0.03 -4.21
N ARG A 460 -33.49 -0.07 -5.32
CA ARG A 460 -34.78 0.63 -5.41
C ARG A 460 -35.85 -0.03 -4.55
N ASN A 461 -35.92 -1.36 -4.54
CA ASN A 461 -37.06 -2.12 -3.99
C ASN A 461 -36.61 -3.36 -3.19
N HIS A 462 -35.38 -3.36 -2.67
CA HIS A 462 -34.80 -4.47 -1.92
C HIS A 462 -34.76 -5.79 -2.73
N SER A 463 -34.43 -5.72 -4.01
CA SER A 463 -34.40 -6.90 -4.89
C SER A 463 -33.19 -7.78 -4.61
N ASN A 464 -33.39 -9.09 -4.75
CA ASN A 464 -32.33 -10.09 -4.72
C ASN A 464 -31.51 -10.02 -6.02
N LEU A 465 -30.32 -9.38 -5.96
CA LEU A 465 -29.51 -9.12 -7.15
C LEU A 465 -28.92 -10.40 -7.75
N GLY A 466 -28.35 -11.28 -6.93
CA GLY A 466 -27.76 -12.54 -7.38
C GLY A 466 -28.75 -13.45 -8.12
N LEU A 467 -29.98 -13.55 -7.61
CA LEU A 467 -31.04 -14.33 -8.27
C LEU A 467 -31.37 -13.75 -9.65
N LEU A 468 -31.60 -12.44 -9.74
CA LEU A 468 -31.93 -11.77 -10.99
C LEU A 468 -30.80 -11.88 -12.02
N THR A 469 -29.55 -11.72 -11.58
CA THR A 469 -28.38 -11.95 -12.43
C THR A 469 -28.35 -13.38 -12.96
N GLY A 470 -28.56 -14.38 -12.08
CA GLY A 470 -28.60 -15.80 -12.47
C GLY A 470 -29.73 -16.18 -13.41
N GLU A 471 -30.87 -15.47 -13.35
CA GLU A 471 -31.98 -15.62 -14.30
C GLU A 471 -31.73 -14.93 -15.65
N GLY A 472 -30.63 -14.15 -15.77
CA GLY A 472 -30.24 -13.43 -16.98
C GLY A 472 -30.87 -12.03 -17.11
N ASP A 473 -31.47 -11.49 -16.05
CA ASP A 473 -32.14 -10.18 -16.04
C ASP A 473 -31.17 -8.99 -15.91
N ILE A 474 -30.07 -9.04 -16.66
CA ILE A 474 -28.93 -8.10 -16.57
C ILE A 474 -29.34 -6.63 -16.75
N ASP A 475 -30.14 -6.34 -17.78
CA ASP A 475 -30.59 -4.97 -18.06
C ASP A 475 -31.51 -4.41 -16.97
N TYR A 476 -32.30 -5.29 -16.35
CA TYR A 476 -33.17 -4.90 -15.24
C TYR A 476 -32.35 -4.58 -13.99
N VAL A 477 -31.38 -5.44 -13.64
CA VAL A 477 -30.46 -5.21 -12.51
C VAL A 477 -29.70 -3.89 -12.69
N ARG A 478 -29.14 -3.66 -13.88
CA ARG A 478 -28.43 -2.40 -14.21
C ARG A 478 -29.35 -1.18 -14.05
N ALA A 479 -30.57 -1.25 -14.57
CA ALA A 479 -31.54 -0.16 -14.45
C ALA A 479 -31.95 0.08 -12.98
N LEU A 480 -32.15 -0.99 -12.21
CA LEU A 480 -32.51 -0.96 -10.80
C LEU A 480 -31.44 -0.23 -9.95
N LEU A 481 -30.17 -0.59 -10.15
CA LEU A 481 -29.03 0.02 -9.45
C LEU A 481 -28.95 1.52 -9.77
N ARG A 482 -28.95 1.87 -11.07
CA ARG A 482 -28.89 3.27 -11.52
C ARG A 482 -30.04 4.11 -10.97
N GLN A 483 -31.27 3.62 -11.05
CA GLN A 483 -32.45 4.33 -10.54
C GLN A 483 -32.38 4.55 -9.03
N SER A 484 -31.88 3.58 -8.26
CA SER A 484 -31.74 3.74 -6.81
C SER A 484 -30.81 4.90 -6.45
N LYS A 485 -29.70 5.06 -7.18
CA LYS A 485 -28.77 6.18 -7.04
C LYS A 485 -29.42 7.51 -7.44
N GLU A 486 -30.00 7.57 -8.64
CA GLU A 486 -30.67 8.79 -9.15
C GLU A 486 -31.76 9.30 -8.19
N GLU A 487 -32.59 8.39 -7.67
CA GLU A 487 -33.68 8.74 -6.74
C GLU A 487 -33.17 9.23 -5.37
N LEU A 488 -32.04 8.71 -4.87
CA LEU A 488 -31.41 9.17 -3.63
C LEU A 488 -30.74 10.53 -3.81
N ASP A 489 -29.99 10.68 -4.90
CA ASP A 489 -29.25 11.91 -5.24
C ASP A 489 -30.23 13.08 -5.40
N GLU A 490 -31.35 12.88 -6.10
CA GLU A 490 -32.40 13.90 -6.22
C GLU A 490 -33.09 14.20 -4.88
N ARG A 491 -33.38 13.17 -4.08
CA ARG A 491 -34.15 13.31 -2.83
C ARG A 491 -33.37 14.02 -1.73
N PHE A 492 -32.06 13.81 -1.67
CA PHE A 492 -31.20 14.31 -0.60
C PHE A 492 -30.13 15.31 -1.05
N ASP A 493 -30.10 15.67 -2.34
CA ASP A 493 -29.11 16.60 -2.91
C ASP A 493 -27.68 16.10 -2.65
N GLN A 494 -27.40 14.86 -3.00
CA GLN A 494 -26.17 14.16 -2.67
C GLN A 494 -25.58 13.44 -3.89
N ASN A 495 -24.43 12.80 -3.68
CA ASN A 495 -23.84 11.86 -4.62
C ASN A 495 -23.67 10.50 -3.92
N THR A 496 -24.58 9.57 -4.17
CA THR A 496 -24.59 8.26 -3.51
C THR A 496 -23.50 7.37 -4.08
N LEU A 497 -22.52 6.97 -3.26
CA LEU A 497 -21.34 6.22 -3.71
C LEU A 497 -21.34 4.75 -3.33
N THR A 498 -21.99 4.37 -2.22
CA THR A 498 -21.92 3.00 -1.67
C THR A 498 -23.25 2.26 -1.73
N LEU A 499 -23.16 0.93 -1.70
CA LEU A 499 -24.28 0.00 -1.73
C LEU A 499 -24.16 -1.05 -0.61
N SER A 500 -25.27 -1.39 0.02
CA SER A 500 -25.44 -2.66 0.73
C SER A 500 -26.23 -3.59 -0.19
N ILE A 501 -25.69 -4.76 -0.51
CA ILE A 501 -26.33 -5.74 -1.40
C ILE A 501 -27.50 -6.38 -0.64
N PRO A 502 -28.77 -6.22 -1.07
CA PRO A 502 -29.90 -6.82 -0.38
C PRO A 502 -29.72 -8.32 -0.19
N PHE A 503 -29.99 -8.76 1.04
CA PHE A 503 -29.77 -10.13 1.50
C PHE A 503 -28.33 -10.66 1.41
N GLY A 504 -27.34 -9.86 0.99
CA GLY A 504 -25.99 -10.35 0.68
C GLY A 504 -25.96 -11.29 -0.53
N SER A 505 -26.93 -11.17 -1.44
CA SER A 505 -27.13 -12.08 -2.56
C SER A 505 -26.53 -11.54 -3.87
N PHE A 506 -25.49 -12.19 -4.39
CA PHE A 506 -24.79 -11.81 -5.62
C PHE A 506 -24.25 -13.04 -6.36
N GLN A 507 -23.90 -12.85 -7.63
CA GLN A 507 -23.04 -13.74 -8.43
C GLN A 507 -21.82 -12.96 -8.89
N TYR A 508 -20.84 -13.63 -9.51
CA TYR A 508 -19.64 -12.98 -10.01
C TYR A 508 -19.96 -11.80 -10.94
N GLU A 509 -20.90 -11.99 -11.87
CA GLU A 509 -21.35 -10.97 -12.82
C GLU A 509 -22.11 -9.83 -12.15
N THR A 510 -22.77 -10.09 -11.01
CA THR A 510 -23.47 -9.05 -10.24
C THR A 510 -22.49 -7.96 -9.78
N LEU A 511 -21.27 -8.33 -9.41
CA LEU A 511 -20.26 -7.39 -8.91
C LEU A 511 -19.86 -6.37 -9.98
N GLY A 512 -19.70 -6.81 -11.23
CA GLY A 512 -19.45 -5.93 -12.37
C GLY A 512 -20.59 -4.94 -12.61
N LEU A 513 -21.85 -5.38 -12.47
CA LEU A 513 -23.02 -4.49 -12.61
C LEU A 513 -23.10 -3.43 -11.51
N ILE A 514 -22.69 -3.78 -10.29
CA ILE A 514 -22.61 -2.83 -9.17
C ILE A 514 -21.54 -1.77 -9.45
N ALA A 515 -20.37 -2.19 -9.93
CA ALA A 515 -19.24 -1.31 -10.25
C ALA A 515 -19.56 -0.28 -11.36
N GLU A 516 -20.55 -0.54 -12.22
CA GLU A 516 -21.04 0.46 -13.19
C GLU A 516 -21.71 1.68 -12.54
N THR A 517 -22.16 1.58 -11.28
CA THR A 517 -22.99 2.62 -10.62
C THR A 517 -22.42 3.10 -9.28
N PHE A 518 -21.84 2.21 -8.49
CA PHE A 518 -21.33 2.48 -7.15
C PHE A 518 -19.81 2.28 -7.11
N LEU A 519 -19.14 2.88 -6.13
CA LEU A 519 -17.69 2.74 -5.94
C LEU A 519 -17.32 1.56 -5.05
N THR A 520 -18.22 1.16 -4.16
CA THR A 520 -18.02 0.01 -3.27
C THR A 520 -19.35 -0.55 -2.80
N ALA A 521 -19.35 -1.85 -2.47
CA ALA A 521 -20.49 -2.52 -1.90
C ALA A 521 -20.10 -3.53 -0.83
N ARG A 522 -20.94 -3.64 0.20
CA ARG A 522 -20.86 -4.71 1.20
C ARG A 522 -21.95 -5.76 1.01
N ASN A 523 -21.62 -6.99 1.38
CA ASN A 523 -22.54 -8.12 1.47
C ASN A 523 -22.81 -8.49 2.94
N SER A 524 -23.48 -9.63 3.14
CA SER A 524 -23.83 -10.17 4.47
C SER A 524 -22.95 -11.35 4.89
N GLU A 525 -21.89 -11.66 4.14
CA GLU A 525 -20.90 -12.68 4.50
C GLU A 525 -20.09 -12.24 5.72
N TYR A 526 -19.81 -13.19 6.61
CA TYR A 526 -19.21 -12.89 7.90
C TYR A 526 -17.71 -12.88 7.77
N GLY A 527 -17.07 -11.77 8.14
CA GLY A 527 -15.62 -11.71 8.15
C GLY A 527 -15.09 -10.30 8.30
N TYR A 528 -13.84 -10.13 7.88
CA TYR A 528 -13.12 -8.87 7.94
C TYR A 528 -12.67 -8.48 6.55
N ASN A 529 -12.28 -7.22 6.41
CA ASN A 529 -11.69 -6.73 5.18
C ASN A 529 -10.27 -6.25 5.48
N LEU A 530 -9.32 -6.65 4.62
CA LEU A 530 -7.95 -6.17 4.71
C LEU A 530 -7.90 -4.64 4.54
N ALA A 531 -6.80 -4.02 4.96
CA ALA A 531 -6.61 -2.58 4.82
C ALA A 531 -6.73 -2.08 3.37
N THR A 532 -6.38 -2.93 2.40
CA THR A 532 -6.90 -2.85 1.03
C THR A 532 -7.67 -4.15 0.76
N PRO A 533 -9.01 -4.12 0.72
CA PRO A 533 -9.82 -5.29 0.48
C PRO A 533 -9.48 -5.99 -0.84
N ALA A 534 -9.63 -7.32 -0.86
CA ALA A 534 -9.47 -8.10 -2.10
C ALA A 534 -10.56 -7.76 -3.13
N ASN A 535 -11.77 -7.40 -2.67
CA ASN A 535 -12.85 -7.01 -3.55
C ASN A 535 -13.74 -5.93 -2.90
N PHE A 536 -13.67 -4.70 -3.42
CA PHE A 536 -14.47 -3.58 -2.92
C PHE A 536 -15.97 -3.70 -3.19
N PHE A 537 -16.41 -4.65 -4.02
CA PHE A 537 -17.83 -4.86 -4.34
C PHE A 537 -18.43 -6.06 -3.60
N ALA A 538 -17.64 -6.77 -2.81
CA ALA A 538 -18.06 -7.91 -2.01
C ALA A 538 -17.51 -7.82 -0.57
N LEU A 539 -17.50 -6.62 0.01
CA LEU A 539 -16.98 -6.42 1.36
C LEU A 539 -17.78 -7.22 2.39
N LYS A 540 -17.06 -7.93 3.27
CA LYS A 540 -17.65 -8.71 4.36
C LYS A 540 -18.13 -7.77 5.48
N SER A 541 -19.10 -8.23 6.26
CA SER A 541 -19.63 -7.48 7.40
C SER A 541 -19.95 -8.39 8.59
N PHE A 542 -20.30 -7.81 9.74
CA PHE A 542 -20.75 -8.57 10.90
C PHE A 542 -22.19 -8.20 11.27
N PRO A 543 -23.18 -9.11 11.11
CA PRO A 543 -24.54 -8.86 11.56
C PRO A 543 -24.61 -8.78 13.08
N VAL A 544 -25.18 -7.68 13.57
CA VAL A 544 -25.54 -7.53 14.97
C VAL A 544 -27.04 -7.77 15.11
N LEU A 545 -27.37 -9.00 15.50
CA LEU A 545 -28.75 -9.45 15.70
C LEU A 545 -29.23 -9.16 17.12
N SER A 546 -30.54 -9.30 17.35
CA SER A 546 -31.20 -9.14 18.65
C SER A 546 -30.60 -9.96 19.80
N THR A 547 -29.93 -11.06 19.48
CA THR A 547 -29.30 -12.00 20.40
C THR A 547 -27.79 -11.79 20.55
N THR A 548 -27.19 -10.92 19.73
CA THR A 548 -25.78 -10.57 19.83
C THR A 548 -25.55 -9.70 21.06
N SER A 549 -24.59 -10.06 21.92
CA SER A 549 -24.26 -9.22 23.08
C SER A 549 -23.28 -8.10 22.70
N PRO A 550 -23.28 -6.95 23.39
CA PRO A 550 -22.26 -5.91 23.20
C PRO A 550 -20.82 -6.43 23.34
N ALA A 551 -20.60 -7.40 24.25
CA ALA A 551 -19.28 -8.03 24.43
C ALA A 551 -18.85 -8.84 23.20
N THR A 552 -19.78 -9.50 22.52
CA THR A 552 -19.50 -10.21 21.26
C THR A 552 -19.07 -9.23 20.18
N VAL A 553 -19.78 -8.10 20.03
CA VAL A 553 -19.40 -7.05 19.09
C VAL A 553 -18.01 -6.50 19.42
N LEU A 554 -17.76 -6.21 20.70
CA LEU A 554 -16.48 -5.67 21.14
C LEU A 554 -15.30 -6.62 20.91
N ASN A 555 -15.50 -7.93 21.02
CA ASN A 555 -14.49 -8.93 20.66
C ASN A 555 -14.20 -8.93 19.16
N ARG A 556 -15.21 -8.71 18.31
CA ARG A 556 -15.00 -8.60 16.86
C ARG A 556 -14.20 -7.34 16.51
N VAL A 557 -14.50 -6.23 17.16
CA VAL A 557 -13.77 -4.97 17.02
C VAL A 557 -12.31 -5.11 17.48
N ALA A 558 -12.05 -5.86 18.55
CA ALA A 558 -10.69 -6.15 19.02
C ALA A 558 -9.86 -6.90 17.96
N VAL A 559 -10.46 -7.85 17.24
CA VAL A 559 -9.76 -8.53 16.13
C VAL A 559 -9.45 -7.56 14.99
N ALA A 560 -10.34 -6.61 14.69
CA ALA A 560 -10.05 -5.60 13.67
C ALA A 560 -8.88 -4.69 14.10
N GLU A 561 -8.80 -4.34 15.38
CA GLU A 561 -7.68 -3.60 15.98
C GLU A 561 -6.37 -4.42 15.97
N ASP A 562 -6.42 -5.71 16.30
CA ASP A 562 -5.22 -6.55 16.42
C ASP A 562 -4.58 -6.88 15.05
N PHE A 563 -5.37 -6.88 13.97
CA PHE A 563 -4.94 -7.32 12.63
C PHE A 563 -4.96 -6.22 11.56
N GLY A 564 -5.30 -4.97 11.88
CA GLY A 564 -5.29 -3.91 10.86
C GLY A 564 -6.52 -3.88 9.96
N TYR A 565 -7.64 -4.51 10.34
CA TYR A 565 -8.78 -4.71 9.46
C TYR A 565 -9.81 -3.57 9.46
N TYR A 566 -10.62 -3.56 8.41
CA TYR A 566 -11.89 -2.85 8.35
C TYR A 566 -13.08 -3.78 8.63
N LEU A 567 -13.94 -3.37 9.55
CA LEU A 567 -15.15 -4.10 9.97
C LEU A 567 -16.43 -3.24 9.89
N PRO A 568 -17.27 -3.46 8.87
CA PRO A 568 -18.66 -2.96 8.88
C PRO A 568 -19.51 -3.74 9.89
N LEU A 569 -20.08 -3.05 10.88
CA LEU A 569 -21.09 -3.60 11.79
C LEU A 569 -22.47 -3.37 11.18
N MET A 570 -23.22 -4.44 10.92
CA MET A 570 -24.52 -4.40 10.24
C MET A 570 -25.67 -4.50 11.25
N TYR A 571 -26.40 -3.40 11.44
CA TYR A 571 -27.64 -3.31 12.19
C TYR A 571 -28.82 -3.14 11.24
N HIS A 572 -30.05 -3.29 11.73
CA HIS A 572 -31.26 -2.93 10.98
C HIS A 572 -32.08 -1.92 11.80
N ASP A 573 -32.99 -2.38 12.68
CA ASP A 573 -33.80 -1.50 13.52
C ASP A 573 -33.25 -1.39 14.95
N ILE A 574 -33.29 -0.19 15.54
CA ILE A 574 -32.87 0.05 16.94
C ILE A 574 -34.08 0.49 17.75
N LYS A 575 -34.38 -0.23 18.84
CA LYS A 575 -35.58 -0.02 19.65
C LYS A 575 -35.27 0.33 21.09
N ASP A 576 -35.92 1.39 21.56
CA ASP A 576 -36.00 1.76 22.98
C ASP A 576 -37.14 1.00 23.70
N GLU A 577 -38.12 0.52 22.94
CA GLU A 577 -39.23 -0.26 23.47
C GLU A 577 -38.91 -1.75 23.51
N TYR A 578 -39.60 -2.48 24.39
CA TYR A 578 -39.48 -3.93 24.47
C TYR A 578 -39.89 -4.61 23.16
N PHE A 579 -39.10 -5.58 22.75
CA PHE A 579 -39.41 -6.54 21.70
C PHE A 579 -38.94 -7.93 22.15
N ASP A 580 -39.53 -8.97 21.57
CA ASP A 580 -39.06 -10.34 21.77
C ASP A 580 -37.87 -10.62 20.84
N PRO A 581 -36.64 -10.85 21.36
CA PRO A 581 -35.45 -11.02 20.54
C PRO A 581 -35.53 -12.21 19.58
N GLU A 582 -36.18 -13.30 19.98
CA GLU A 582 -36.29 -14.52 19.17
C GLU A 582 -37.23 -14.33 17.97
N SER A 583 -38.29 -13.54 18.15
CA SER A 583 -39.29 -13.27 17.11
C SER A 583 -38.93 -12.05 16.25
N ASN A 584 -38.01 -11.20 16.69
CA ASN A 584 -37.57 -10.00 15.98
C ASN A 584 -36.04 -9.92 15.96
N LEU A 585 -35.43 -10.81 15.16
CA LEU A 585 -33.97 -10.98 15.08
C LEU A 585 -33.22 -9.75 14.59
N TYR A 586 -33.86 -8.89 13.79
CA TYR A 586 -33.26 -7.70 13.19
C TYR A 586 -33.54 -6.41 14.00
N ALA A 587 -34.20 -6.51 15.16
CA ALA A 587 -34.28 -5.41 16.11
C ALA A 587 -33.16 -5.53 17.16
N TYR A 588 -32.52 -4.41 17.49
CA TYR A 588 -31.49 -4.34 18.52
C TYR A 588 -31.85 -3.32 19.60
N LYS A 589 -31.50 -3.60 20.86
CA LYS A 589 -31.87 -2.74 21.99
C LYS A 589 -31.02 -1.48 21.99
N LEU A 590 -31.66 -0.32 22.23
CA LEU A 590 -30.97 0.97 22.31
C LEU A 590 -29.89 0.98 23.40
N ASP A 591 -30.19 0.45 24.60
CA ASP A 591 -29.21 0.39 25.69
C ASP A 591 -27.95 -0.41 25.27
N ASP A 592 -28.14 -1.59 24.66
CA ASP A 592 -27.04 -2.44 24.20
C ASP A 592 -26.26 -1.77 23.05
N PHE A 593 -26.95 -1.02 22.18
CA PHE A 593 -26.31 -0.24 21.11
C PHE A 593 -25.40 0.86 21.69
N CYS A 594 -25.90 1.66 22.63
CA CYS A 594 -25.10 2.73 23.22
C CYS A 594 -23.94 2.18 24.08
N VAL A 595 -24.11 1.03 24.75
CA VAL A 595 -22.98 0.31 25.38
C VAL A 595 -21.92 -0.08 24.37
N THR A 596 -22.33 -0.52 23.17
CA THR A 596 -21.41 -0.87 22.09
C THR A 596 -20.64 0.35 21.60
N VAL A 597 -21.34 1.45 21.29
CA VAL A 597 -20.73 2.73 20.88
C VAL A 597 -19.69 3.21 21.91
N ASP A 598 -20.07 3.25 23.19
CA ASP A 598 -19.19 3.65 24.29
C ASP A 598 -17.97 2.74 24.47
N SER A 599 -18.07 1.47 24.06
CA SER A 599 -16.98 0.50 24.18
C SER A 599 -16.02 0.58 23.00
N VAL A 600 -16.53 0.83 21.79
CA VAL A 600 -15.72 1.03 20.58
C VAL A 600 -14.88 2.30 20.69
N LEU A 601 -15.44 3.40 21.20
CA LEU A 601 -14.73 4.67 21.41
C LEU A 601 -13.53 4.61 22.38
N LYS A 602 -13.37 3.51 23.11
CA LYS A 602 -12.25 3.29 24.04
C LYS A 602 -11.10 2.48 23.42
N ARG A 603 -11.24 2.06 22.16
CA ARG A 603 -10.24 1.27 21.43
C ARG A 603 -9.43 2.16 20.51
N ASP A 604 -8.28 1.67 20.08
CA ASP A 604 -7.44 2.34 19.09
C ASP A 604 -7.91 2.01 17.66
N ILE A 605 -9.12 2.46 17.35
CA ILE A 605 -9.80 2.14 16.09
C ILE A 605 -10.46 3.38 15.50
N TRP A 606 -10.31 3.56 14.19
CA TRP A 606 -10.98 4.64 13.47
C TRP A 606 -12.45 4.28 13.24
N VAL A 607 -13.36 5.18 13.59
CA VAL A 607 -14.79 5.01 13.33
C VAL A 607 -15.27 6.08 12.36
N ASP A 608 -15.76 5.66 11.21
CA ASP A 608 -16.31 6.57 10.19
C ASP A 608 -17.38 5.88 9.33
N THR A 609 -17.96 6.63 8.40
CA THR A 609 -18.88 6.11 7.39
C THR A 609 -18.14 5.17 6.42
N HIS A 610 -18.87 4.23 5.82
CA HIS A 610 -18.29 3.36 4.79
C HIS A 610 -17.72 4.20 3.63
N GLU A 611 -18.42 5.25 3.20
CA GLU A 611 -17.91 6.19 2.18
C GLU A 611 -16.52 6.74 2.53
N ASN A 612 -16.33 7.28 3.74
CA ASN A 612 -15.07 7.90 4.13
C ASN A 612 -13.94 6.87 4.28
N VAL A 613 -14.25 5.69 4.83
CA VAL A 613 -13.28 4.59 4.91
C VAL A 613 -12.83 4.16 3.51
N TYR A 614 -13.76 4.03 2.57
CA TYR A 614 -13.44 3.70 1.18
C TYR A 614 -12.57 4.78 0.53
N LYS A 615 -12.98 6.06 0.63
CA LYS A 615 -12.20 7.18 0.05
C LYS A 615 -10.77 7.20 0.59
N TYR A 616 -10.60 7.12 1.91
CA TYR A 616 -9.27 7.07 2.52
C TYR A 616 -8.43 5.91 2.00
N ILE A 617 -8.99 4.70 1.87
CA ILE A 617 -8.27 3.55 1.31
C ILE A 617 -7.80 3.85 -0.12
N MET A 618 -8.67 4.41 -0.96
CA MET A 618 -8.35 4.72 -2.35
C MET A 618 -7.31 5.83 -2.48
N GLU A 619 -7.45 6.92 -1.75
CA GLU A 619 -6.48 8.04 -1.72
C GLU A 619 -5.12 7.56 -1.19
N ARG A 620 -5.09 6.79 -0.09
CA ARG A 620 -3.86 6.17 0.46
C ARG A 620 -3.17 5.24 -0.54
N ASN A 621 -3.94 4.46 -1.29
CA ASN A 621 -3.41 3.52 -2.27
C ASN A 621 -2.94 4.23 -3.54
N GLY A 622 -3.61 5.32 -3.93
CA GLY A 622 -3.25 6.15 -5.08
C GLY A 622 -2.11 7.13 -4.81
N LEU A 623 -1.82 7.44 -3.54
CA LEU A 623 -0.87 8.46 -3.12
C LEU A 623 0.52 8.28 -3.76
N VAL A 624 0.96 9.34 -4.42
CA VAL A 624 2.30 9.56 -4.93
C VAL A 624 2.89 10.76 -4.22
N VAL A 625 4.10 10.60 -3.67
CA VAL A 625 4.84 11.68 -3.01
C VAL A 625 6.07 12.02 -3.83
N SER A 626 6.29 13.31 -4.08
CA SER A 626 7.49 13.83 -4.74
C SER A 626 8.18 14.84 -3.84
N ILE A 627 9.52 14.78 -3.77
CA ILE A 627 10.36 15.69 -2.97
C ILE A 627 11.21 16.52 -3.94
N PRO A 628 10.69 17.65 -4.45
CA PRO A 628 11.38 18.42 -5.49
C PRO A 628 12.55 19.25 -4.98
N ASP A 629 12.54 19.67 -3.71
CA ASP A 629 13.54 20.55 -3.13
C ASP A 629 13.90 20.15 -1.69
N SER A 630 15.16 20.31 -1.33
CA SER A 630 15.74 19.65 -0.17
C SER A 630 17.09 20.30 0.21
N SER A 631 17.33 20.60 1.49
CA SER A 631 18.58 21.16 2.04
C SER A 631 18.85 20.69 3.48
N ASP A 632 19.95 21.14 4.08
CA ASP A 632 20.33 20.78 5.47
C ASP A 632 19.30 21.27 6.52
N GLU A 633 18.49 22.26 6.16
CA GLU A 633 17.57 22.96 7.08
C GLU A 633 16.08 22.77 6.74
N MET A 634 15.77 22.22 5.56
CA MET A 634 14.38 22.00 5.13
C MET A 634 14.28 20.95 4.02
N PHE A 635 13.07 20.43 3.80
CA PHE A 635 12.68 19.76 2.56
C PHE A 635 11.26 20.15 2.18
N ALA A 636 10.97 20.16 0.88
CA ALA A 636 9.64 20.40 0.34
C ALA A 636 9.13 19.13 -0.34
N PHE A 637 7.83 18.86 -0.25
CA PHE A 637 7.19 17.74 -0.92
C PHE A 637 5.80 18.09 -1.44
N THR A 638 5.33 17.31 -2.40
CA THR A 638 3.94 17.31 -2.88
C THR A 638 3.33 15.92 -2.66
N ALA A 639 2.07 15.88 -2.25
CA ALA A 639 1.29 14.65 -2.08
C ALA A 639 0.05 14.72 -2.99
N ASP A 640 -0.10 13.75 -3.89
CA ASP A 640 -1.17 13.69 -4.88
C ASP A 640 -1.55 12.22 -5.13
N ASP A 641 -2.83 11.87 -5.15
CA ASP A 641 -3.30 10.50 -5.39
C ASP A 641 -3.80 10.28 -6.83
N GLY A 642 -3.88 11.34 -7.63
CA GLY A 642 -4.38 11.32 -9.01
C GLY A 642 -5.88 11.00 -9.12
N LEU A 643 -6.64 11.08 -8.04
CA LEU A 643 -8.09 10.84 -7.99
C LEU A 643 -8.87 12.16 -8.11
N PRO A 644 -10.16 12.12 -8.50
CA PRO A 644 -10.94 13.35 -8.62
C PRO A 644 -11.33 13.96 -7.26
N ASP A 645 -10.78 15.13 -6.93
CA ASP A 645 -11.04 15.90 -5.68
C ASP A 645 -12.53 16.18 -5.39
N SER A 646 -13.39 16.10 -6.42
CA SER A 646 -14.84 16.24 -6.26
C SER A 646 -15.52 15.08 -5.54
N VAL A 647 -14.80 13.96 -5.40
CA VAL A 647 -15.27 12.71 -4.79
C VAL A 647 -14.30 12.26 -3.70
N PHE A 648 -13.01 12.31 -3.96
CA PHE A 648 -11.95 11.92 -3.03
C PHE A 648 -11.40 13.17 -2.36
N ASP A 649 -11.77 13.37 -1.11
CA ASP A 649 -11.60 14.63 -0.39
C ASP A 649 -11.27 14.42 1.09
N ILE A 650 -10.59 13.30 1.43
CA ILE A 650 -10.25 12.95 2.80
C ILE A 650 -8.80 13.28 3.11
N GLU A 651 -8.56 13.86 4.28
CA GLU A 651 -7.19 14.06 4.78
C GLU A 651 -6.52 12.71 5.04
N LEU A 652 -5.39 12.48 4.35
CA LEU A 652 -4.49 11.37 4.64
C LEU A 652 -3.58 11.74 5.80
N THR A 653 -3.38 10.79 6.71
CA THR A 653 -2.36 10.91 7.76
C THR A 653 -1.04 10.41 7.22
N LEU A 654 -0.09 11.31 7.04
CA LEU A 654 1.26 11.00 6.58
C LEU A 654 2.18 10.75 7.77
N GLN A 655 2.90 9.64 7.75
CA GLN A 655 4.11 9.45 8.55
C GLN A 655 5.30 9.99 7.76
N MET A 656 5.99 10.97 8.32
CA MET A 656 7.15 11.60 7.71
C MET A 656 8.40 11.33 8.55
N MET A 657 9.36 10.63 7.95
CA MET A 657 10.66 10.39 8.54
C MET A 657 11.46 11.70 8.61
N ILE A 658 12.10 11.93 9.75
CA ILE A 658 12.97 13.08 9.98
C ILE A 658 14.40 12.69 9.54
N PRO A 659 15.09 13.56 8.77
CA PRO A 659 16.49 13.32 8.39
C PRO A 659 17.37 12.99 9.60
N ALA A 660 18.26 12.01 9.45
CA ALA A 660 19.05 11.48 10.55
C ALA A 660 19.99 12.52 11.21
N ASP A 661 20.35 13.57 10.47
CA ASP A 661 21.19 14.69 10.89
C ASP A 661 20.41 15.86 11.55
N TRP A 662 19.08 15.72 11.68
CA TRP A 662 18.22 16.70 12.36
C TRP A 662 17.98 16.30 13.81
N ASP A 663 18.84 16.70 14.75
CA ASP A 663 18.78 16.31 16.17
C ASP A 663 17.68 17.02 16.99
N GLU A 664 16.83 17.84 16.38
CA GLU A 664 15.82 18.65 17.06
C GLU A 664 14.60 17.82 17.51
N ASP A 665 14.05 18.17 18.67
CA ASP A 665 12.82 17.58 19.22
C ASP A 665 11.55 18.03 18.47
N TRP A 666 11.66 18.99 17.55
CA TRP A 666 10.53 19.59 16.84
C TRP A 666 10.87 19.83 15.37
N VAL A 667 9.85 19.79 14.52
CA VAL A 667 9.90 20.29 13.14
C VAL A 667 8.75 21.25 12.90
N THR A 668 8.84 22.09 11.87
CA THR A 668 7.76 23.01 11.50
C THR A 668 7.33 22.78 10.07
N ILE A 669 6.03 22.57 9.88
CA ILE A 669 5.41 22.33 8.58
C ILE A 669 4.73 23.62 8.11
N ASN A 670 4.97 23.99 6.86
CA ASN A 670 4.31 25.07 6.14
C ASN A 670 3.54 24.50 4.96
N ASN A 671 2.22 24.62 4.97
CA ASN A 671 1.36 24.21 3.86
C ASN A 671 0.94 25.38 2.95
N GLY A 672 1.62 26.53 3.08
CA GLY A 672 1.30 27.77 2.36
C GLY A 672 0.16 28.59 2.98
N ILE A 673 -0.55 28.04 3.97
CA ILE A 673 -1.66 28.70 4.69
C ILE A 673 -1.26 28.96 6.15
N GLU A 674 -0.65 27.98 6.81
CA GLU A 674 -0.25 28.07 8.20
C GLU A 674 1.09 27.36 8.47
N LEU A 675 1.71 27.77 9.59
CA LEU A 675 2.88 27.12 10.18
C LEU A 675 2.44 26.27 11.37
N THR A 676 2.76 24.98 11.33
CA THR A 676 2.43 23.99 12.36
C THR A 676 3.70 23.33 12.87
N SER A 677 4.02 23.53 14.16
CA SER A 677 5.14 22.82 14.79
C SER A 677 4.68 21.49 15.38
N LEU A 678 5.40 20.41 15.04
CA LEU A 678 5.13 19.06 15.51
C LEU A 678 6.32 18.52 16.31
N GLU A 679 6.02 17.81 17.39
CA GLU A 679 7.02 17.12 18.20
C GLU A 679 7.50 15.86 17.46
N VAL A 680 8.81 15.68 17.40
CA VAL A 680 9.44 14.51 16.78
C VAL A 680 9.29 13.30 17.69
N ILE A 681 8.68 12.25 17.15
CA ILE A 681 8.52 10.96 17.83
C ILE A 681 9.76 10.11 17.52
N SER A 682 10.35 9.51 18.55
CA SER A 682 11.48 8.57 18.41
C SER A 682 11.06 7.16 18.82
N SER A 683 11.30 6.17 17.95
CA SER A 683 10.97 4.76 18.19
C SER A 683 12.07 3.85 17.62
N GLY A 684 12.93 3.30 18.48
CA GLY A 684 14.14 2.62 18.03
C GLY A 684 15.09 3.61 17.34
N ASP A 685 15.56 3.27 16.15
CA ASP A 685 16.42 4.14 15.31
C ASP A 685 15.60 5.08 14.39
N GLU A 686 14.27 4.96 14.41
CA GLU A 686 13.37 5.77 13.58
C GLU A 686 12.93 7.04 14.30
N ARG A 687 12.98 8.17 13.57
CA ARG A 687 12.47 9.47 14.03
C ARG A 687 11.49 10.00 13.00
N TYR A 688 10.29 10.38 13.42
CA TYR A 688 9.21 10.77 12.51
C TYR A 688 8.17 11.69 13.15
N VAL A 689 7.31 12.28 12.32
CA VAL A 689 6.10 13.01 12.73
C VAL A 689 4.88 12.54 11.94
N PHE A 690 3.68 12.77 12.48
CA PHE A 690 2.42 12.57 11.76
C PHE A 690 1.80 13.89 11.34
N TYR A 691 1.43 14.02 10.07
CA TYR A 691 0.78 15.21 9.53
C TYR A 691 -0.42 14.83 8.67
N ASN A 692 -1.57 15.45 8.94
CA ASN A 692 -2.76 15.26 8.11
C ASN A 692 -2.73 16.25 6.95
N CYS A 693 -2.89 15.74 5.72
CA CYS A 693 -2.95 16.57 4.53
C CYS A 693 -4.06 16.10 3.59
N LEU A 694 -4.71 17.05 2.93
CA LEU A 694 -5.48 16.74 1.74
C LEU A 694 -4.51 16.44 0.59
N PRO A 695 -4.59 15.25 -0.05
CA PRO A 695 -3.87 14.99 -1.28
C PRO A 695 -4.43 15.91 -2.38
N GLY A 696 -3.54 16.58 -3.10
CA GLY A 696 -3.94 17.55 -4.13
C GLY A 696 -2.78 18.27 -4.81
N GLY A 697 -1.56 17.77 -4.63
CA GLY A 697 -0.35 18.26 -5.30
C GLY A 697 0.17 19.61 -4.81
N SER A 698 -0.39 20.18 -3.76
CA SER A 698 0.12 21.41 -3.15
C SER A 698 1.46 21.16 -2.47
N GLU A 699 2.39 22.11 -2.61
CA GLU A 699 3.71 22.02 -1.99
C GLU A 699 3.61 22.26 -0.48
N ILE A 700 4.26 21.38 0.29
CA ILE A 700 4.38 21.44 1.74
C ILE A 700 5.87 21.48 2.08
N THR A 701 6.30 22.47 2.86
CA THR A 701 7.69 22.61 3.31
C THR A 701 7.81 22.19 4.77
N VAL A 702 8.81 21.38 5.08
CA VAL A 702 9.17 20.97 6.43
C VAL A 702 10.52 21.59 6.78
N TYR A 703 10.56 22.32 7.89
CA TYR A 703 11.75 22.98 8.41
C TYR A 703 12.30 22.26 9.63
N LYS A 704 13.62 22.24 9.74
CA LYS A 704 14.37 21.80 10.90
C LYS A 704 14.04 22.67 12.12
N GLY A 705 13.68 22.05 13.24
CA GLY A 705 13.37 22.78 14.47
C GLY A 705 12.06 23.57 14.43
N VAL A 706 11.97 24.54 15.35
CA VAL A 706 10.86 25.49 15.39
C VAL A 706 11.17 26.67 14.48
N TYR A 707 10.50 26.72 13.33
CA TYR A 707 10.63 27.81 12.37
C TYR A 707 9.51 28.83 12.59
N THR A 708 9.85 30.11 12.66
CA THR A 708 8.87 31.19 12.94
C THR A 708 8.57 32.05 11.71
N GLY A 709 9.16 31.75 10.55
CA GLY A 709 9.07 32.61 9.36
C GLY A 709 9.86 33.92 9.44
N ILE A 710 10.59 34.14 10.54
CA ILE A 710 11.45 35.32 10.71
C ILE A 710 12.86 34.94 10.23
N GLU A 711 13.22 35.36 9.03
CA GLU A 711 14.62 35.37 8.60
C GLU A 711 15.40 36.40 9.45
N ASP A 712 16.60 36.04 9.89
CA ASP A 712 17.59 36.97 10.49
C ASP A 712 18.44 37.56 9.36
N ASP A 713 17.82 38.36 8.50
CA ASP A 713 18.42 38.96 7.29
C ASP A 713 19.22 40.24 7.56
N GLY A 714 19.72 40.45 8.78
CA GLY A 714 20.77 41.45 9.01
C GLY A 714 20.96 41.90 10.45
N GLY A 715 22.22 42.10 10.83
CA GLY A 715 22.61 42.61 12.15
C GLY A 715 21.91 43.93 12.53
N ASP A 716 21.40 43.96 13.76
CA ASP A 716 20.70 45.09 14.39
C ASP A 716 21.51 46.39 14.24
N ILE A 717 21.08 47.31 13.38
CA ILE A 717 21.80 48.57 13.15
C ILE A 717 21.43 49.61 14.21
N SER A 718 22.17 49.49 15.32
CA SER A 718 22.43 50.48 16.37
C SER A 718 21.44 50.55 17.54
N GLU A 719 22.00 50.52 18.75
CA GLU A 719 21.32 50.75 20.04
C GLU A 719 20.64 52.13 20.18
N ASN A 720 20.79 53.04 19.20
CA ASN A 720 20.40 54.45 19.31
C ASN A 720 19.24 54.87 18.40
N THR A 721 18.70 53.99 17.56
CA THR A 721 17.54 54.35 16.72
C THR A 721 16.25 54.36 17.55
N LYS A 722 15.55 55.50 17.60
CA LYS A 722 14.25 55.62 18.28
C LYS A 722 13.12 55.54 17.27
N ILE A 723 12.26 54.55 17.46
CA ILE A 723 10.97 54.46 16.80
C ILE A 723 9.86 54.73 17.81
N LYS A 724 8.89 55.54 17.41
CA LYS A 724 7.71 55.91 18.21
C LYS A 724 6.47 55.68 17.37
N VAL A 725 5.47 55.12 18.01
CA VAL A 725 4.14 54.95 17.43
C VAL A 725 3.12 55.65 18.31
N TYR A 726 2.24 56.47 17.74
CA TYR A 726 1.14 57.10 18.48
C TYR A 726 -0.06 57.45 17.59
N PRO A 727 -1.29 57.45 18.14
CA PRO A 727 -1.63 57.02 19.50
C PRO A 727 -1.44 55.51 19.69
N ASN A 728 -1.06 55.08 20.90
CA ASN A 728 -0.93 53.67 21.27
C ASN A 728 -1.45 53.48 22.70
N PRO A 729 -2.65 52.90 22.90
CA PRO A 729 -3.47 52.20 21.90
C PRO A 729 -4.07 53.10 20.80
N VAL A 730 -4.29 52.54 19.61
CA VAL A 730 -4.91 53.20 18.43
C VAL A 730 -6.34 52.68 18.22
N GLY A 731 -7.28 53.60 17.96
CA GLY A 731 -8.65 53.26 17.54
C GLY A 731 -8.76 53.12 16.03
N ASN A 732 -9.81 53.65 15.41
CA ASN A 732 -9.99 53.68 13.93
C ASN A 732 -9.28 54.86 13.24
N GLU A 733 -8.34 55.50 13.93
CA GLU A 733 -7.53 56.58 13.37
C GLU A 733 -6.18 56.02 12.85
N PRO A 734 -5.52 56.69 11.89
CA PRO A 734 -4.20 56.26 11.44
C PRO A 734 -3.17 56.28 12.57
N LEU A 735 -2.32 55.25 12.63
CA LEU A 735 -1.19 55.17 13.54
C LEU A 735 -0.04 55.98 12.95
N LYS A 736 0.46 56.98 13.69
CA LYS A 736 1.66 57.71 13.27
C LYS A 736 2.90 56.94 13.69
N ILE A 737 3.81 56.73 12.74
CA ILE A 737 5.11 56.09 12.89
C ILE A 737 6.18 57.17 12.72
N GLU A 738 7.02 57.33 13.74
CA GLU A 738 8.18 58.19 13.69
C GLU A 738 9.44 57.36 13.95
N ALA A 739 10.39 57.33 13.03
CA ALA A 739 11.63 56.57 13.19
C ALA A 739 12.84 57.38 12.72
N ASP A 740 13.95 57.33 13.46
CA ASP A 740 15.21 57.96 13.02
C ASP A 740 15.96 57.03 12.06
N LEU A 741 16.01 57.34 10.76
CA LEU A 741 16.69 56.48 9.80
C LEU A 741 18.22 56.70 9.85
N PRO A 742 19.03 55.65 10.09
CA PRO A 742 20.47 55.80 10.35
C PRO A 742 21.31 56.10 9.10
N SER A 743 20.79 55.79 7.90
CA SER A 743 21.44 56.03 6.61
C SER A 743 20.40 56.22 5.50
N GLU A 744 20.81 56.84 4.39
CA GLU A 744 19.97 56.90 3.19
C GLU A 744 19.87 55.49 2.58
N GLY A 745 18.65 55.07 2.24
CA GLY A 745 18.38 53.75 1.68
C GLY A 745 16.90 53.53 1.40
N GLU A 746 16.59 52.45 0.70
CA GLU A 746 15.25 51.87 0.64
C GLU A 746 14.75 51.58 2.06
N VAL A 747 13.47 51.88 2.31
CA VAL A 747 12.82 51.70 3.61
C VAL A 747 11.54 50.90 3.43
N ASP A 748 11.36 49.85 4.22
CA ASP A 748 10.13 49.08 4.28
C ASP A 748 9.53 49.10 5.69
N LEU A 749 8.20 49.13 5.75
CA LEU A 749 7.41 48.90 6.96
C LEU A 749 6.75 47.53 6.84
N VAL A 750 6.98 46.66 7.81
CA VAL A 750 6.34 45.34 7.86
C VAL A 750 5.60 45.19 9.18
N LEU A 751 4.33 44.83 9.10
CA LEU A 751 3.45 44.66 10.25
C LEU A 751 3.16 43.19 10.47
N TYR A 752 3.38 42.72 11.69
CA TYR A 752 3.08 41.35 12.10
C TYR A 752 2.02 41.31 13.20
N ASP A 753 1.23 40.24 13.24
CA ASP A 753 0.46 39.89 14.44
C ASP A 753 1.35 39.19 15.49
N MET A 754 0.79 38.87 16.66
CA MET A 754 1.52 38.16 17.72
C MET A 754 1.83 36.69 17.41
N ARG A 755 1.29 36.13 16.33
CA ARG A 755 1.60 34.79 15.83
C ARG A 755 2.74 34.82 14.80
N GLY A 756 3.24 36.00 14.42
CA GLY A 756 4.29 36.18 13.43
C GLY A 756 3.79 36.31 11.98
N ASN A 757 2.48 36.35 11.75
CA ASN A 757 1.95 36.49 10.39
C ASN A 757 2.16 37.91 9.88
N CYS A 758 2.70 38.06 8.67
CA CYS A 758 2.80 39.36 8.01
C CYS A 758 1.40 39.84 7.57
N ILE A 759 0.92 40.91 8.19
CA ILE A 759 -0.38 41.53 7.93
C ILE A 759 -0.29 42.53 6.77
N THR A 760 0.81 43.29 6.72
CA THR A 760 1.07 44.22 5.61
C THR A 760 2.55 44.51 5.46
N HIS A 761 2.98 44.70 4.20
CA HIS A 761 4.32 45.14 3.84
C HIS A 761 4.19 46.36 2.93
N ILE A 762 4.75 47.48 3.37
CA ILE A 762 4.71 48.77 2.68
C ILE A 762 6.14 49.18 2.34
N ASN A 763 6.48 49.16 1.05
CA ASN A 763 7.71 49.75 0.55
C ASN A 763 7.53 51.26 0.42
N LEU A 764 8.34 52.03 1.15
CA LEU A 764 8.31 53.49 1.14
C LEU A 764 9.28 54.12 0.13
N GLY A 765 10.04 53.28 -0.59
CA GLY A 765 11.09 53.70 -1.51
C GLY A 765 12.35 54.18 -0.79
N ARG A 766 13.31 54.65 -1.60
CA ARG A 766 14.54 55.28 -1.11
C ARG A 766 14.28 56.58 -0.34
N MET A 767 14.68 56.61 0.92
CA MET A 767 14.57 57.76 1.82
C MET A 767 15.95 58.27 2.29
N PRO A 768 16.11 59.59 2.52
CA PRO A 768 17.34 60.16 3.07
C PRO A 768 17.56 59.77 4.54
N ALA A 769 18.80 59.85 5.01
CA ALA A 769 19.15 59.72 6.44
C ALA A 769 18.52 60.88 7.26
N TYR A 770 17.27 60.70 7.69
CA TYR A 770 16.51 61.65 8.50
C TYR A 770 15.33 60.93 9.19
N ARG A 771 14.52 61.67 9.95
CA ARG A 771 13.31 61.16 10.58
C ARG A 771 12.25 60.77 9.54
N LEU A 772 11.85 59.50 9.56
CA LEU A 772 10.63 58.98 8.95
C LEU A 772 9.43 59.52 9.74
N ASP A 773 8.46 60.10 9.04
CA ASP A 773 7.15 60.49 9.56
C ASP A 773 6.09 59.88 8.64
N TYR A 774 5.50 58.75 9.03
CA TYR A 774 4.52 58.01 8.22
C TYR A 774 3.22 57.79 8.98
N PHE A 775 2.08 57.77 8.28
CA PHE A 775 0.77 57.47 8.86
C PHE A 775 0.26 56.16 8.27
N LEU A 776 0.23 55.12 9.10
CA LEU A 776 -0.30 53.81 8.75
C LEU A 776 -1.81 53.80 8.96
N ASP A 777 -2.57 53.43 7.92
CA ASP A 777 -4.01 53.20 8.07
C ASP A 777 -4.25 51.93 8.88
N THR A 778 -4.95 52.06 10.01
CA THR A 778 -5.29 50.94 10.90
C THR A 778 -6.75 50.51 10.79
N GLY A 779 -7.53 51.10 9.88
CA GLY A 779 -8.96 50.80 9.73
C GLY A 779 -9.24 49.35 9.32
N ILE A 780 -8.25 48.68 8.73
CA ILE A 780 -8.32 47.28 8.28
C ILE A 780 -7.84 46.27 9.34
N LEU A 781 -7.26 46.74 10.46
CA LEU A 781 -6.72 45.87 11.50
C LEU A 781 -7.82 45.49 12.49
N ALA A 782 -7.90 44.20 12.84
CA ALA A 782 -8.73 43.72 13.93
C ALA A 782 -8.20 44.22 15.30
N PRO A 783 -9.04 44.28 16.35
CA PRO A 783 -8.56 44.56 17.70
C PRO A 783 -7.51 43.52 18.14
N GLY A 784 -6.34 43.99 18.61
CA GLY A 784 -5.22 43.10 18.90
C GLY A 784 -3.90 43.82 19.18
N LEU A 785 -2.88 43.02 19.50
CA LEU A 785 -1.49 43.47 19.66
C LEU A 785 -0.73 43.18 18.36
N TYR A 786 0.07 44.13 17.90
CA TYR A 786 0.82 44.04 16.65
C TYR A 786 2.27 44.46 16.82
N ILE A 787 3.16 43.87 16.02
CA ILE A 787 4.59 44.18 15.94
C ILE A 787 4.87 44.92 14.64
N LEU A 788 5.39 46.14 14.73
CA LEU A 788 5.83 46.93 13.58
C LEU A 788 7.36 46.84 13.45
N HIS A 789 7.81 46.39 12.29
CA HIS A 789 9.21 46.41 11.86
C HIS A 789 9.44 47.54 10.85
N VAL A 790 10.60 48.18 10.96
CA VAL A 790 11.11 49.13 9.96
C VAL A 790 12.47 48.63 9.50
N SER A 791 12.58 48.22 8.25
CA SER A 791 13.85 47.83 7.65
C SER A 791 14.37 48.93 6.74
N THR A 792 15.70 49.00 6.63
CA THR A 792 16.41 49.92 5.73
C THR A 792 17.48 49.15 4.97
N SER A 793 17.98 49.70 3.86
CA SER A 793 19.12 49.10 3.12
C SER A 793 20.39 48.90 3.98
N GLY A 794 20.49 49.54 5.14
CA GLY A 794 21.60 49.37 6.09
C GLY A 794 21.38 48.27 7.14
N GLY A 795 20.17 47.69 7.23
CA GLY A 795 19.73 46.74 8.26
C GLY A 795 18.38 47.12 8.91
N ARG A 796 17.99 46.45 10.01
CA ARG A 796 16.69 46.64 10.68
C ARG A 796 16.76 47.57 11.90
N VAL A 797 15.68 48.32 12.14
CA VAL A 797 15.44 49.07 13.38
C VAL A 797 14.71 48.18 14.38
N LYS A 798 14.97 48.35 15.69
CA LYS A 798 14.26 47.64 16.75
C LYS A 798 12.73 47.70 16.56
N PRO A 799 12.03 46.56 16.66
CA PRO A 799 10.59 46.53 16.46
C PRO A 799 9.82 47.24 17.58
N VAL A 800 8.61 47.72 17.26
CA VAL A 800 7.73 48.39 18.22
C VAL A 800 6.37 47.75 18.24
N LEU A 801 5.87 47.53 19.45
CA LEU A 801 4.53 47.02 19.71
C LEU A 801 3.50 48.16 19.75
N PHE A 802 2.34 47.93 19.14
CA PHE A 802 1.16 48.75 19.38
C PHE A 802 -0.12 47.94 19.51
N ILE A 803 -1.10 48.52 20.22
CA ILE A 803 -2.40 47.91 20.48
C ILE A 803 -3.46 48.60 19.61
N LYS A 804 -4.21 47.83 18.84
CA LYS A 804 -5.44 48.24 18.16
C LYS A 804 -6.64 47.92 19.07
N LEU A 805 -7.45 48.92 19.36
CA LEU A 805 -8.68 48.80 20.16
C LEU A 805 -9.87 48.29 19.36
#